data_AF-A0A5Q0HCA2-F1
#
_entry.id   AF-A0A5Q0HCA2-F1
#
_cell.length_a   1.000
_cell.length_b   1.000
_cell.length_c   1.000
_cell.angle_alpha   90.00
_cell.angle_beta   90.00
_cell.angle_gamma   90.00
#
_symmetry.space_group_name_H-M   'P 1'
#
loop_
_entity.id
_entity.type
_entity.pdbx_description
1 polymer ?
#
loop_
_entity_poly.entity_id
_entity_poly.type
_entity_poly.pdbx_seq_one_letter_code
_entity_poly.pdbx_strand_id
1 'polypeptide(L)'
;MGMATAFKVLGPLEVWHDDRPVPLPAGKARVLLAVLLLRANRVVPVDELVDVLWPGASAPERSRAGLHMVVTRLRRSLGEVDVVRTATNGYLADVPDGTLDLECFRRFAATGRFAEALDLWRGAPLSDVRSDALHAEEVAPLLEERLAVLEQRVDADLAAGRAAELVPELRALTGEHPLRERFWAQLMTALTRSGRQSEALAAYQALSAHLVEELGVDPSPRLRELHQRILTNAPDPAAGGAPVPRQLPLHTPFFIGRDRELAALADLLDPGGPAGGAVVISAISGAPGIGKTALALHWAARNRQRFPDGQLYVNLRGFDPAAVPVPPDVAVRGFLGALGVPRERVPPTADEQVALYRSLLADRRVLVVLDNAADSEQVRPLLPSGPACLAVVTSRRRLDGLVVREGARSLAVDVLDDVESTALLAHQLGADRVAAEPGAVRDLVRHCAGLPLALSVVAARAATHPEFPLRVFADELADERTRLAALDTGDTTTSVRAVFSWSYERLSPAAARLFGLLGWHPGPEVSVAAAASLAGVEPREARTTLAELRRVNLVVEHAPGRFSQHDLVCAYARELVSAEAVRPGLARMFDHYLHSADAADRVLYPHRDEIALPPPEPGAAVRGFASRAEAMAWFQLEYPVLCALVSWAHETGFHRHAWQVPWATTAFARLRGHWHEQAGCQLVALEAARLLDDPVGVMSAHRGLGRMNIMLRRLDVAEHHLRIALDLARELGDRRVRANIHRHLGGLYEFADRAVEALHHTEQAFELFRELGDRAGCARSLNAIGWNRATVGDHRRALADCERALELFQQLNDVLGEAATWDSLGYVHHHLGDLDEAVRCYRAALPLYRVSGDRFEEAATLERLGDTHEVLGDRAEARRTWADALAILEDIGHSAVERVRGKLAAAP
;
A
#
# COMPACT_ATOMS: atom_id res chain seq x y z
N MET A 1 14.49 16.77 -44.63
CA MET A 1 15.28 15.64 -45.14
C MET A 1 16.68 15.83 -44.62
N GLY A 2 17.00 15.20 -43.50
CA GLY A 2 18.30 15.33 -42.85
C GLY A 2 19.33 14.44 -43.55
N MET A 3 20.56 14.93 -43.58
CA MET A 3 21.71 14.31 -44.26
C MET A 3 21.90 12.86 -43.79
N ALA A 4 21.66 11.88 -44.66
CA ALA A 4 21.66 10.46 -44.30
C ALA A 4 23.06 9.87 -44.51
N THR A 5 23.83 9.76 -43.43
CA THR A 5 25.10 9.01 -43.43
C THR A 5 24.80 7.52 -43.31
N ALA A 6 25.45 6.69 -44.12
CA ALA A 6 25.29 5.23 -44.07
C ALA A 6 26.64 4.50 -44.12
N PHE A 7 26.84 3.58 -43.18
CA PHE A 7 28.00 2.70 -43.07
C PHE A 7 27.61 1.30 -43.50
N LYS A 8 28.41 0.72 -44.41
CA LYS A 8 28.05 -0.46 -45.17
C LYS A 8 29.15 -1.51 -45.06
N VAL A 9 28.96 -2.54 -44.24
CA VAL A 9 29.94 -3.61 -43.98
C VAL A 9 29.48 -4.99 -44.46
N LEU A 10 28.20 -5.19 -44.79
CA LEU A 10 27.65 -6.46 -45.31
C LEU A 10 27.92 -6.68 -46.82
N GLY A 11 29.06 -6.19 -47.30
CA GLY A 11 29.56 -6.24 -48.67
C GLY A 11 30.91 -5.52 -48.72
N PRO A 12 31.39 -5.03 -49.87
CA PRO A 12 32.52 -4.10 -49.90
C PRO A 12 32.33 -2.95 -48.91
N LEU A 13 33.40 -2.51 -48.24
CA LEU A 13 33.35 -1.45 -47.23
C LEU A 13 33.04 -0.11 -47.91
N GLU A 14 31.83 0.37 -47.66
CA GLU A 14 31.34 1.63 -48.20
C GLU A 14 30.92 2.58 -47.07
N VAL A 15 31.18 3.87 -47.27
CA VAL A 15 30.66 4.96 -46.44
C VAL A 15 29.97 5.93 -47.38
N TRP A 16 28.73 6.27 -47.07
CA TRP A 16 27.91 7.18 -47.87
C TRP A 16 27.51 8.37 -47.02
N HIS A 17 27.49 9.55 -47.64
CA HIS A 17 26.96 10.77 -47.06
C HIS A 17 26.17 11.51 -48.15
N ASP A 18 24.89 11.81 -47.89
CA ASP A 18 24.00 12.46 -48.86
C ASP A 18 24.00 11.81 -50.25
N ASP A 19 23.84 10.48 -50.27
CA ASP A 19 23.87 9.64 -51.47
C ASP A 19 25.15 9.77 -52.32
N ARG A 20 26.26 10.22 -51.71
CA ARG A 20 27.60 10.22 -52.32
C ARG A 20 28.55 9.30 -51.56
N PRO A 21 29.34 8.47 -52.26
CA PRO A 21 30.34 7.62 -51.61
C PRO A 21 31.51 8.48 -51.10
N VAL A 22 31.90 8.28 -49.85
CA VAL A 22 33.05 8.91 -49.21
C VAL A 22 34.31 8.08 -49.53
N PRO A 23 35.35 8.66 -50.16
CA PRO A 23 36.53 7.91 -50.50
C PRO A 23 37.32 7.51 -49.26
N LEU A 24 37.57 6.21 -49.11
CA LEU A 24 38.33 5.65 -47.98
C LEU A 24 39.79 5.38 -48.37
N PRO A 25 40.78 5.66 -47.50
CA PRO A 25 42.18 5.40 -47.82
C PRO A 25 42.46 3.91 -47.88
N ALA A 26 43.18 3.47 -48.93
CA ALA A 26 43.56 2.07 -49.08
C ALA A 26 44.47 1.56 -47.94
N GLY A 27 44.52 0.24 -47.79
CA GLY A 27 45.38 -0.43 -46.82
C GLY A 27 44.85 -0.35 -45.38
N LYS A 28 45.73 -0.07 -44.43
CA LYS A 28 45.46 -0.19 -42.98
C LYS A 28 44.34 0.71 -42.46
N ALA A 29 44.04 1.84 -43.11
CA ALA A 29 42.94 2.70 -42.70
C ALA A 29 41.56 2.05 -42.94
N ARG A 30 41.39 1.30 -44.04
CA ARG A 30 40.17 0.50 -44.29
C ARG A 30 40.01 -0.64 -43.31
N VAL A 31 41.11 -1.35 -42.99
CA VAL A 31 41.10 -2.42 -41.98
C VAL A 31 40.69 -1.86 -40.62
N LEU A 32 41.27 -0.72 -40.21
CA LEU A 32 40.92 -0.05 -38.95
C LEU A 32 39.43 0.31 -38.90
N LEU A 33 38.89 0.94 -39.95
CA LEU A 33 37.48 1.30 -39.99
C LEU A 33 36.57 0.05 -39.95
N ALA A 34 36.93 -1.02 -40.67
CA ALA A 34 36.18 -2.26 -40.66
C ALA A 34 36.07 -2.85 -39.23
N VAL A 35 37.19 -2.99 -38.51
CA VAL A 35 37.18 -3.50 -37.12
C VAL A 35 36.28 -2.65 -36.22
N LEU A 36 36.41 -1.33 -36.30
CA LEU A 36 35.64 -0.42 -35.45
C LEU A 36 34.14 -0.45 -35.77
N LEU A 37 33.74 -0.64 -37.04
CA LEU A 37 32.33 -0.74 -37.43
C LEU A 37 31.72 -2.11 -37.10
N LEU A 38 32.48 -3.19 -37.21
CA LEU A 38 32.03 -4.53 -36.77
C LEU A 38 31.75 -4.56 -35.27
N ARG A 39 32.47 -3.72 -34.51
CA ARG A 39 32.29 -3.50 -33.07
C ARG A 39 31.82 -2.07 -32.77
N ALA A 40 30.90 -1.56 -33.57
CA ALA A 40 30.35 -0.21 -33.42
C ALA A 40 29.90 0.06 -31.98
N ASN A 41 30.11 1.30 -31.54
CA ASN A 41 29.76 1.79 -30.20
C ASN A 41 30.44 1.04 -29.04
N ARG A 42 31.51 0.27 -29.30
CA ARG A 42 32.36 -0.39 -28.30
C ARG A 42 33.82 0.01 -28.45
N VAL A 43 34.50 0.17 -27.32
CA VAL A 43 35.94 0.47 -27.29
C VAL A 43 36.72 -0.77 -27.73
N VAL A 44 37.51 -0.64 -28.79
CA VAL A 44 38.50 -1.64 -29.21
C VAL A 44 39.88 -1.22 -28.65
N PRO A 45 40.50 -2.06 -27.80
CA PRO A 45 41.80 -1.76 -27.22
C PRO A 45 42.90 -1.51 -28.26
N VAL A 46 43.85 -0.64 -27.92
CA VAL A 46 44.99 -0.32 -28.81
C VAL A 46 45.79 -1.55 -29.20
N ASP A 47 46.00 -2.49 -28.28
CA ASP A 47 46.83 -3.68 -28.53
C ASP A 47 46.15 -4.62 -29.54
N GLU A 48 44.84 -4.79 -29.44
CA GLU A 48 44.06 -5.57 -30.41
C GLU A 48 44.03 -4.91 -31.80
N LEU A 49 43.88 -3.58 -31.86
CA LEU A 49 43.97 -2.84 -33.13
C LEU A 49 45.36 -2.96 -33.76
N VAL A 50 46.42 -3.01 -32.95
CA VAL A 50 47.78 -3.23 -33.43
C VAL A 50 47.94 -4.63 -34.00
N ASP A 51 47.41 -5.65 -33.33
CA ASP A 51 47.50 -7.04 -33.77
C ASP A 51 46.78 -7.27 -35.10
N VAL A 52 45.59 -6.69 -35.29
CA VAL A 52 44.83 -6.81 -36.55
C VAL A 52 45.49 -6.03 -37.71
N LEU A 53 46.12 -4.88 -37.44
CA LEU A 53 46.75 -4.04 -38.47
C LEU A 53 48.19 -4.44 -38.81
N TRP A 54 48.89 -5.09 -37.88
CA TRP A 54 50.27 -5.57 -38.01
C TRP A 54 50.41 -6.96 -37.38
N PRO A 55 49.79 -8.00 -37.95
CA PRO A 55 49.88 -9.35 -37.42
C PRO A 55 51.35 -9.79 -37.32
N GLY A 56 51.77 -10.23 -36.12
CA GLY A 56 53.13 -10.70 -35.86
C GLY A 56 54.20 -9.61 -35.70
N ALA A 57 53.83 -8.37 -35.35
CA ALA A 57 54.80 -7.29 -35.19
C ALA A 57 55.86 -7.57 -34.10
N SER A 58 57.14 -7.47 -34.46
CA SER A 58 58.28 -7.67 -33.55
C SER A 58 58.65 -6.45 -32.70
N ALA A 59 57.97 -5.30 -32.87
CA ALA A 59 58.24 -4.04 -32.16
C ALA A 59 56.93 -3.30 -31.78
N PRO A 60 56.30 -3.64 -30.64
CA PRO A 60 54.98 -3.14 -30.24
C PRO A 60 54.88 -1.61 -30.13
N GLU A 61 55.91 -0.94 -29.62
CA GLU A 61 55.90 0.52 -29.45
C GLU A 61 55.84 1.29 -30.79
N ARG A 62 56.52 0.78 -31.82
CA ARG A 62 56.49 1.39 -33.17
C ARG A 62 55.14 1.20 -33.85
N SER A 63 54.47 0.08 -33.59
CA SER A 63 53.12 -0.19 -34.09
C SER A 63 52.06 0.68 -33.40
N ARG A 64 52.18 0.93 -32.09
CA ARG A 64 51.32 1.88 -31.36
C ARG A 64 51.44 3.31 -31.88
N ALA A 65 52.65 3.79 -32.15
CA ALA A 65 52.86 5.10 -32.79
C ALA A 65 52.30 5.14 -34.23
N GLY A 66 52.45 4.03 -34.97
CA GLY A 66 51.87 3.86 -36.31
C GLY A 66 50.34 3.91 -36.32
N LEU A 67 49.68 3.36 -35.30
CA LEU A 67 48.21 3.39 -35.17
C LEU A 67 47.69 4.83 -35.13
N HIS A 68 48.33 5.73 -34.39
CA HIS A 68 47.91 7.14 -34.31
C HIS A 68 47.94 7.84 -35.68
N MET A 69 48.94 7.51 -36.51
CA MET A 69 49.03 8.02 -37.89
C MET A 69 47.93 7.45 -38.80
N VAL A 70 47.58 6.18 -38.64
CA VAL A 70 46.48 5.54 -39.40
C VAL A 70 45.12 6.17 -39.00
N VAL A 71 44.88 6.36 -37.71
CA VAL A 71 43.67 7.04 -37.19
C VAL A 71 43.57 8.46 -37.74
N THR A 72 44.65 9.24 -37.67
CA THR A 72 44.66 10.63 -38.16
C THR A 72 44.35 10.70 -39.66
N ARG A 73 44.89 9.77 -40.45
CA ARG A 73 44.60 9.67 -41.88
C ARG A 73 43.15 9.27 -42.14
N LEU A 74 42.61 8.34 -41.35
CA LEU A 74 41.22 7.89 -41.46
C LEU A 74 40.24 9.02 -41.15
N ARG A 75 40.40 9.71 -40.01
CA ARG A 75 39.57 10.87 -39.63
C ARG A 75 39.54 11.95 -40.70
N ARG A 76 40.70 12.29 -41.26
CA ARG A 76 40.81 13.27 -42.35
C ARG A 76 40.05 12.85 -43.61
N SER A 77 40.03 11.56 -43.92
CA SER A 77 39.32 11.04 -45.10
C SER A 77 37.80 10.98 -44.88
N LEU A 78 37.35 10.74 -43.65
CA LEU A 78 35.93 10.72 -43.29
C LEU A 78 35.33 12.13 -43.22
N GLY A 79 36.11 13.16 -42.85
CA GLY A 79 35.63 14.54 -42.86
C GLY A 79 34.42 14.74 -41.95
N GLU A 80 33.31 15.23 -42.50
CA GLU A 80 32.07 15.50 -41.75
C GLU A 80 31.37 14.22 -41.23
N VAL A 81 31.73 13.04 -41.75
CA VAL A 81 31.23 11.74 -41.29
C VAL A 81 32.20 10.99 -40.39
N ASP A 82 33.16 11.69 -39.77
CA ASP A 82 34.10 11.08 -38.82
C ASP A 82 33.38 10.56 -37.56
N VAL A 83 33.28 9.23 -37.48
CA VAL A 83 32.74 8.49 -36.34
C VAL A 83 33.82 7.97 -35.39
N VAL A 84 35.12 8.14 -35.69
CA VAL A 84 36.19 7.52 -34.90
C VAL A 84 36.50 8.37 -33.66
N ARG A 85 36.15 7.89 -32.47
CA ARG A 85 36.43 8.56 -31.18
C ARG A 85 37.60 7.90 -30.46
N THR A 86 38.35 8.71 -29.72
CA THR A 86 39.43 8.24 -28.84
C THR A 86 38.83 7.98 -27.45
N ALA A 87 39.08 6.80 -26.90
CA ALA A 87 38.64 6.41 -25.57
C ALA A 87 39.84 5.99 -24.71
N THR A 88 39.60 5.81 -23.41
CA THR A 88 40.63 5.31 -22.49
C THR A 88 41.13 3.95 -22.96
N ASN A 89 42.40 3.85 -23.33
CA ASN A 89 43.08 2.66 -23.84
C ASN A 89 42.60 2.10 -25.20
N GLY A 90 41.90 2.89 -26.02
CA GLY A 90 41.38 2.37 -27.31
C GLY A 90 40.73 3.40 -28.23
N TYR A 91 40.09 2.89 -29.27
CA TYR A 91 39.27 3.67 -30.20
C TYR A 91 37.91 3.00 -30.38
N LEU A 92 36.89 3.77 -30.70
CA LEU A 92 35.55 3.26 -31.06
C LEU A 92 35.01 4.01 -32.27
N ALA A 93 34.12 3.37 -33.03
CA ALA A 93 33.27 4.07 -33.98
C ALA A 93 31.94 4.42 -33.30
N ASP A 94 31.69 5.72 -33.12
CA ASP A 94 30.48 6.30 -32.54
C ASP A 94 29.47 6.49 -33.67
N VAL A 95 28.64 5.47 -33.89
CA VAL A 95 27.77 5.35 -35.06
C VAL A 95 26.32 5.53 -34.61
N PRO A 96 25.58 6.51 -35.16
CA PRO A 96 24.18 6.70 -34.82
C PRO A 96 23.29 5.50 -35.19
N ASP A 97 22.30 5.22 -34.36
CA ASP A 97 21.37 4.12 -34.55
C ASP A 97 20.75 4.12 -35.97
N GLY A 98 20.81 2.97 -36.63
CA GLY A 98 20.19 2.78 -37.94
C GLY A 98 20.99 3.32 -39.12
N THR A 99 22.21 3.81 -38.90
CA THR A 99 23.13 4.23 -39.98
C THR A 99 24.09 3.10 -40.41
N LEU A 100 24.27 2.06 -39.60
CA LEU A 100 25.07 0.87 -39.94
C LEU A 100 24.19 -0.28 -40.45
N ASP A 101 24.53 -0.85 -41.60
CA ASP A 101 23.78 -1.96 -42.20
C ASP A 101 23.80 -3.25 -41.36
N LEU A 102 24.89 -3.53 -40.64
CA LEU A 102 24.98 -4.66 -39.71
C LEU A 102 24.00 -4.56 -38.54
N GLU A 103 23.85 -3.37 -37.94
CA GLU A 103 22.84 -3.13 -36.91
C GLU A 103 21.42 -3.25 -37.46
N CYS A 104 21.19 -2.72 -38.68
CA CYS A 104 19.90 -2.87 -39.36
C CYS A 104 19.57 -4.34 -39.64
N PHE A 105 20.54 -5.14 -40.10
CA PHE A 105 20.40 -6.57 -40.32
C PHE A 105 19.99 -7.30 -39.04
N ARG A 106 20.72 -7.08 -37.94
CA ARG A 106 20.41 -7.71 -36.65
C ARG A 106 19.05 -7.28 -36.11
N ARG A 107 18.66 -6.01 -36.30
CA ARG A 107 17.34 -5.50 -35.93
C ARG A 107 16.21 -6.11 -36.77
N PHE A 108 16.37 -6.20 -38.08
CA PHE A 108 15.38 -6.84 -38.95
C PHE A 108 15.26 -8.34 -38.65
N ALA A 109 16.37 -9.03 -38.42
CA ALA A 109 16.36 -10.42 -37.97
C ALA A 109 15.62 -10.59 -36.63
N ALA A 110 15.91 -9.76 -35.62
CA ALA A 110 15.24 -9.82 -34.31
C ALA A 110 13.73 -9.53 -34.36
N THR A 111 13.27 -8.78 -35.36
CA THR A 111 11.85 -8.44 -35.56
C THR A 111 11.13 -9.38 -36.54
N GLY A 112 11.81 -10.42 -37.04
CA GLY A 112 11.23 -11.40 -37.97
C GLY A 112 11.14 -10.93 -39.42
N ARG A 113 11.73 -9.79 -39.77
CA ARG A 113 11.78 -9.22 -41.12
C ARG A 113 12.98 -9.79 -41.90
N PHE A 114 13.02 -11.12 -42.04
CA PHE A 114 14.21 -11.84 -42.52
C PHE A 114 14.59 -11.51 -43.96
N ALA A 115 13.63 -11.34 -44.87
CA ALA A 115 13.91 -10.97 -46.26
C ALA A 115 14.62 -9.62 -46.35
N GLU A 116 14.10 -8.61 -45.63
CA GLU A 116 14.68 -7.27 -45.57
C GLU A 116 16.06 -7.26 -44.90
N ALA A 117 16.29 -8.16 -43.94
CA ALA A 117 17.61 -8.37 -43.37
C ALA A 117 18.60 -8.89 -44.42
N LEU A 118 18.21 -9.91 -45.19
CA LEU A 118 19.04 -10.53 -46.22
C LEU A 118 19.32 -9.59 -47.40
N ASP A 119 18.38 -8.70 -47.75
CA ASP A 119 18.54 -7.69 -48.81
C ASP A 119 19.65 -6.66 -48.53
N LEU A 120 20.07 -6.52 -47.27
CA LEU A 120 21.19 -5.64 -46.90
C LEU A 120 22.55 -6.19 -47.35
N TRP A 121 22.65 -7.49 -47.64
CA TRP A 121 23.88 -8.16 -48.04
C TRP A 121 24.20 -7.90 -49.52
N ARG A 122 25.37 -7.32 -49.79
CA ARG A 122 25.80 -6.90 -51.13
C ARG A 122 26.95 -7.76 -51.68
N GLY A 123 26.92 -9.05 -51.38
CA GLY A 123 27.98 -10.01 -51.74
C GLY A 123 28.85 -10.42 -50.55
N ALA A 124 30.12 -10.73 -50.81
CA ALA A 124 31.06 -11.12 -49.76
C ALA A 124 31.41 -9.90 -48.86
N PRO A 125 31.14 -9.98 -47.54
CA PRO A 125 31.40 -8.88 -46.61
C PRO A 125 32.89 -8.55 -46.56
N LEU A 126 33.19 -7.26 -46.59
CA LEU A 126 34.52 -6.67 -46.50
C LEU A 126 35.53 -7.23 -47.52
N SER A 127 35.04 -7.65 -48.70
CA SER A 127 35.86 -8.24 -49.78
C SER A 127 36.98 -7.33 -50.30
N ASP A 128 36.88 -6.01 -50.09
CA ASP A 128 37.86 -5.01 -50.47
C ASP A 128 38.78 -4.57 -49.30
N VAL A 129 38.68 -5.25 -48.15
CA VAL A 129 39.53 -5.09 -46.97
C VAL A 129 40.53 -6.24 -46.90
N ARG A 130 41.81 -5.95 -47.12
CA ARG A 130 42.90 -6.95 -47.14
C ARG A 130 43.44 -7.20 -45.73
N SER A 131 42.78 -8.06 -44.95
CA SER A 131 43.27 -8.56 -43.65
C SER A 131 42.76 -9.97 -43.38
N ASP A 132 43.65 -10.96 -43.45
CA ASP A 132 43.28 -12.36 -43.25
C ASP A 132 42.79 -12.64 -41.83
N ALA A 133 43.39 -11.98 -40.82
CA ALA A 133 42.97 -12.08 -39.42
C ALA A 133 41.54 -11.57 -39.23
N LEU A 134 41.20 -10.41 -39.81
CA LEU A 134 39.83 -9.86 -39.76
C LEU A 134 38.82 -10.81 -40.41
N HIS A 135 39.16 -11.37 -41.57
CA HIS A 135 38.26 -12.28 -42.30
C HIS A 135 38.02 -13.58 -41.53
N ALA A 136 39.05 -14.12 -40.86
CA ALA A 136 38.93 -15.32 -40.04
C ALA A 136 38.13 -15.08 -38.75
N GLU A 137 38.39 -13.97 -38.05
CA GLU A 137 37.84 -13.73 -36.71
C GLU A 137 36.46 -13.05 -36.72
N GLU A 138 36.23 -12.11 -37.65
CA GLU A 138 35.04 -11.25 -37.61
C GLU A 138 34.06 -11.54 -38.76
N VAL A 139 34.56 -11.92 -39.95
CA VAL A 139 33.67 -12.21 -41.09
C VAL A 139 33.06 -13.61 -41.03
N ALA A 140 33.80 -14.62 -40.57
CA ALA A 140 33.27 -15.99 -40.47
C ALA A 140 32.02 -16.09 -39.56
N PRO A 141 31.98 -15.49 -38.36
CA PRO A 141 30.75 -15.46 -37.55
C PRO A 141 29.59 -14.72 -38.23
N LEU A 142 29.86 -13.65 -38.98
CA LEU A 142 28.82 -12.93 -39.71
C LEU A 142 28.18 -13.76 -40.82
N LEU A 143 28.98 -14.56 -41.54
CA LEU A 143 28.46 -15.48 -42.55
C LEU A 143 27.58 -16.56 -41.90
N GLU A 144 27.94 -17.04 -40.71
CA GLU A 144 27.09 -17.95 -39.92
C GLU A 144 25.79 -17.27 -39.46
N GLU A 145 25.84 -16.02 -38.99
CA GLU A 145 24.64 -15.22 -38.67
C GLU A 145 23.72 -15.10 -39.90
N ARG A 146 24.27 -14.85 -41.09
CA ARG A 146 23.51 -14.79 -42.35
C ARG A 146 22.80 -16.11 -42.64
N LEU A 147 23.51 -17.23 -42.53
CA LEU A 147 22.94 -18.55 -42.80
C LEU A 147 21.85 -18.91 -41.79
N ALA A 148 22.01 -18.54 -40.52
CA ALA A 148 20.97 -18.72 -39.50
C ALA A 148 19.71 -17.89 -39.81
N VAL A 149 19.85 -16.64 -40.28
CA VAL A 149 18.73 -15.81 -40.72
C VAL A 149 18.06 -16.37 -41.97
N LEU A 150 18.85 -16.93 -42.91
CA LEU A 150 18.32 -17.58 -44.10
C LEU A 150 17.49 -18.82 -43.74
N GLU A 151 17.97 -19.66 -42.81
CA GLU A 151 17.18 -20.77 -42.27
C GLU A 151 15.85 -20.31 -41.68
N GLN A 152 15.85 -19.22 -40.91
CA GLN A 152 14.63 -18.66 -40.31
C GLN A 152 13.67 -18.10 -41.37
N ARG A 153 14.20 -17.47 -42.43
CA ARG A 153 13.40 -16.99 -43.57
C ARG A 153 12.70 -18.15 -44.28
N VAL A 154 13.43 -19.25 -44.53
CA VAL A 154 12.87 -20.45 -45.16
C VAL A 154 11.79 -21.08 -44.28
N ASP A 155 11.99 -21.16 -42.96
CA ASP A 155 10.96 -21.66 -42.05
C ASP A 155 9.69 -20.78 -42.09
N ALA A 156 9.83 -19.46 -42.13
CA ALA A 156 8.72 -18.52 -42.25
C ALA A 156 7.96 -18.68 -43.58
N ASP A 157 8.68 -18.87 -44.68
CA ASP A 157 8.09 -19.08 -46.01
C ASP A 157 7.37 -20.42 -46.12
N LEU A 158 7.93 -21.48 -45.53
CA LEU A 158 7.28 -22.78 -45.42
C LEU A 158 5.98 -22.68 -44.62
N ALA A 159 5.99 -21.97 -43.50
CA ALA A 159 4.79 -21.72 -42.68
C ALA A 159 3.73 -20.89 -43.43
N ALA A 160 4.16 -19.97 -44.30
CA ALA A 160 3.29 -19.18 -45.16
C ALA A 160 2.73 -19.96 -46.37
N GLY A 161 3.03 -21.25 -46.50
CA GLY A 161 2.50 -22.11 -47.57
C GLY A 161 3.25 -22.04 -48.89
N ARG A 162 4.40 -21.36 -48.96
CA ARG A 162 5.22 -21.22 -50.19
C ARG A 162 6.14 -22.41 -50.48
N ALA A 163 5.74 -23.62 -50.10
CA ALA A 163 6.62 -24.80 -50.13
C ALA A 163 7.16 -25.13 -51.54
N ALA A 164 6.33 -25.02 -52.58
CA ALA A 164 6.74 -25.35 -53.96
C ALA A 164 7.77 -24.37 -54.53
N GLU A 165 7.66 -23.08 -54.17
CA GLU A 165 8.54 -22.00 -54.63
C GLU A 165 9.96 -22.12 -54.05
N LEU A 166 10.08 -22.72 -52.86
CA LEU A 166 11.36 -22.87 -52.15
C LEU A 166 12.21 -24.03 -52.62
N VAL A 167 11.65 -25.02 -53.33
CA VAL A 167 12.38 -26.25 -53.71
C VAL A 167 13.65 -25.96 -54.54
N PRO A 168 13.63 -25.08 -55.56
CA PRO A 168 14.82 -24.76 -56.35
C PRO A 168 15.91 -24.07 -55.51
N GLU A 169 15.51 -23.13 -54.64
CA GLU A 169 16.43 -22.41 -53.75
C GLU A 169 17.07 -23.36 -52.73
N LEU A 170 16.26 -24.21 -52.09
CA LEU A 170 16.73 -25.17 -51.10
C LEU A 170 17.69 -26.21 -51.71
N ARG A 171 17.49 -26.60 -52.98
CA ARG A 171 18.45 -27.46 -53.71
C ARG A 171 19.81 -26.78 -53.88
N ALA A 172 19.83 -25.50 -54.24
CA ALA A 172 21.07 -24.74 -54.34
C ALA A 172 21.77 -24.65 -52.97
N LEU A 173 21.03 -24.33 -51.90
CA LEU A 173 21.57 -24.23 -50.54
C LEU A 173 22.11 -25.56 -50.01
N THR A 174 21.43 -26.68 -50.28
CA THR A 174 21.96 -28.01 -49.92
C THR A 174 23.20 -28.41 -50.73
N GLY A 175 23.38 -27.86 -51.93
CA GLY A 175 24.59 -28.06 -52.72
C GLY A 175 25.76 -27.21 -52.25
N GLU A 176 25.50 -25.95 -51.87
CA GLU A 176 26.50 -25.03 -51.34
C GLU A 176 26.92 -25.37 -49.89
N HIS A 177 25.99 -25.91 -49.10
CA HIS A 177 26.19 -26.27 -47.69
C HIS A 177 25.76 -27.72 -47.40
N PRO A 178 26.46 -28.73 -47.97
CA PRO A 178 26.03 -30.12 -47.92
C PRO A 178 25.98 -30.69 -46.49
N LEU A 179 26.82 -30.20 -45.57
CA LEU A 179 26.86 -30.67 -44.18
C LEU A 179 25.84 -29.98 -43.25
N ARG A 180 25.09 -28.98 -43.74
CA ARG A 180 24.14 -28.22 -42.93
C ARG A 180 22.77 -28.87 -42.93
N GLU A 181 22.57 -29.83 -42.03
CA GLU A 181 21.37 -30.69 -41.96
C GLU A 181 20.03 -29.93 -41.98
N ARG A 182 20.00 -28.67 -41.50
CA ARG A 182 18.77 -27.87 -41.45
C ARG A 182 18.21 -27.53 -42.83
N PHE A 183 19.05 -27.18 -43.82
CA PHE A 183 18.58 -26.93 -45.18
C PHE A 183 18.02 -28.19 -45.83
N TRP A 184 18.60 -29.35 -45.53
CA TRP A 184 18.08 -30.64 -45.96
C TRP A 184 16.73 -30.98 -45.32
N ALA A 185 16.58 -30.73 -44.02
CA ALA A 185 15.29 -30.88 -43.33
C ALA A 185 14.20 -29.98 -43.97
N GLN A 186 14.56 -28.74 -44.31
CA GLN A 186 13.67 -27.80 -44.98
C GLN A 186 13.32 -28.25 -46.41
N LEU A 187 14.30 -28.76 -47.17
CA LEU A 187 14.09 -29.33 -48.51
C LEU A 187 13.14 -30.53 -48.47
N MET A 188 13.38 -31.48 -47.57
CA MET A 188 12.50 -32.63 -47.34
C MET A 188 11.07 -32.17 -47.02
N THR A 189 10.92 -31.20 -46.12
CA THR A 189 9.61 -30.63 -45.75
C THR A 189 8.92 -29.96 -46.94
N ALA A 190 9.65 -29.15 -47.71
CA ALA A 190 9.14 -28.45 -48.89
C ALA A 190 8.64 -29.44 -49.97
N LEU A 191 9.41 -30.49 -50.24
CA LEU A 191 9.08 -31.56 -51.18
C LEU A 191 7.84 -32.34 -50.73
N THR A 192 7.76 -32.72 -49.45
CA THR A 192 6.57 -33.42 -48.90
C THR A 192 5.31 -32.56 -49.01
N ARG A 193 5.36 -31.28 -48.61
CA ARG A 193 4.21 -30.36 -48.70
C ARG A 193 3.78 -30.05 -50.14
N SER A 194 4.69 -30.21 -51.10
CA SER A 194 4.42 -30.07 -52.54
C SER A 194 3.95 -31.38 -53.19
N GLY A 195 3.67 -32.44 -52.41
CA GLY A 195 3.23 -33.74 -52.92
C GLY A 195 4.35 -34.60 -53.56
N ARG A 196 5.62 -34.21 -53.41
CA ARG A 196 6.79 -34.86 -54.03
C ARG A 196 7.55 -35.74 -53.03
N GLN A 197 6.81 -36.67 -52.41
CA GLN A 197 7.29 -37.49 -51.30
C GLN A 197 8.53 -38.36 -51.66
N SER A 198 8.55 -38.95 -52.86
CA SER A 198 9.67 -39.78 -53.33
C SER A 198 10.98 -38.99 -53.41
N GLU A 199 10.91 -37.72 -53.83
CA GLU A 199 12.07 -36.83 -53.90
C GLU A 199 12.55 -36.40 -52.50
N ALA A 200 11.64 -36.29 -51.52
CA ALA A 200 12.01 -36.01 -50.13
C ALA A 200 12.79 -37.18 -49.50
N LEU A 201 12.40 -38.43 -49.81
CA LEU A 201 13.13 -39.62 -49.37
C LEU A 201 14.50 -39.73 -50.05
N ALA A 202 14.59 -39.39 -51.34
CA ALA A 202 15.86 -39.32 -52.06
C ALA A 202 16.80 -38.26 -51.46
N ALA A 203 16.27 -37.10 -51.03
CA ALA A 203 17.05 -36.06 -50.37
C ALA A 203 17.65 -36.53 -49.02
N TYR A 204 16.89 -37.30 -48.23
CA TYR A 204 17.40 -37.91 -46.99
C TYR A 204 18.55 -38.89 -47.27
N GLN A 205 18.39 -39.75 -48.27
CA GLN A 205 19.42 -40.71 -48.67
C GLN A 205 20.69 -40.00 -49.16
N ALA A 206 20.53 -38.92 -49.93
CA ALA A 206 21.64 -38.11 -50.40
C ALA A 206 22.42 -37.48 -49.24
N LEU A 207 21.74 -36.84 -48.27
CA LEU A 207 22.40 -36.29 -47.09
C LEU A 207 23.07 -37.39 -46.25
N SER A 208 22.38 -38.50 -46.01
CA SER A 208 22.95 -39.61 -45.22
C SER A 208 24.23 -40.15 -45.83
N ALA A 209 24.31 -40.23 -47.17
CA ALA A 209 25.55 -40.59 -47.86
C ALA A 209 26.66 -39.55 -47.63
N HIS A 210 26.34 -38.25 -47.78
CA HIS A 210 27.31 -37.17 -47.59
C HIS A 210 27.86 -37.10 -46.15
N LEU A 211 27.01 -37.26 -45.12
CA LEU A 211 27.45 -37.22 -43.71
C LEU A 211 28.32 -38.42 -43.34
N VAL A 212 28.00 -39.60 -43.87
CA VAL A 212 28.79 -40.82 -43.64
C VAL A 212 30.15 -40.71 -44.36
N GLU A 213 30.17 -40.18 -45.59
CA GLU A 213 31.39 -40.03 -46.38
C GLU A 213 32.35 -38.97 -45.80
N GLU A 214 31.84 -37.79 -45.44
CA GLU A 214 32.67 -36.66 -45.00
C GLU A 214 32.98 -36.66 -43.50
N LEU A 215 32.05 -37.12 -42.66
CA LEU A 215 32.13 -36.99 -41.20
C LEU A 215 32.05 -38.33 -40.45
N GLY A 216 31.68 -39.44 -41.12
CA GLY A 216 31.52 -40.75 -40.49
C GLY A 216 30.37 -40.83 -39.47
N VAL A 217 29.40 -39.92 -39.54
CA VAL A 217 28.27 -39.83 -38.60
C VAL A 217 26.94 -40.07 -39.30
N ASP A 218 26.00 -40.62 -38.55
CA ASP A 218 24.60 -40.74 -38.99
C ASP A 218 23.87 -39.39 -38.91
N PRO A 219 22.79 -39.20 -39.72
CA PRO A 219 21.94 -38.02 -39.60
C PRO A 219 21.38 -37.80 -38.19
N SER A 220 21.20 -36.54 -37.81
CA SER A 220 20.70 -36.14 -36.50
C SER A 220 19.34 -36.80 -36.17
N PRO A 221 19.02 -36.99 -34.88
CA PRO A 221 17.74 -37.56 -34.45
C PRO A 221 16.52 -36.86 -35.06
N ARG A 222 16.57 -35.52 -35.14
CA ARG A 222 15.51 -34.69 -35.75
C ARG A 222 15.28 -35.03 -37.22
N LEU A 223 16.34 -35.31 -37.98
CA LEU A 223 16.23 -35.67 -39.39
C LEU A 223 15.72 -37.10 -39.58
N ARG A 224 16.16 -38.03 -38.73
CA ARG A 224 15.67 -39.42 -38.69
C ARG A 224 14.18 -39.49 -38.39
N GLU A 225 13.69 -38.67 -37.46
CA GLU A 225 12.26 -38.52 -37.16
C GLU A 225 11.47 -37.96 -38.35
N LEU A 226 12.00 -36.93 -39.02
CA LEU A 226 11.37 -36.38 -40.24
C LEU A 226 11.27 -37.45 -41.33
N HIS A 227 12.33 -38.24 -41.55
CA HIS A 227 12.32 -39.35 -42.50
C HIS A 227 11.28 -40.42 -42.14
N GLN A 228 11.20 -40.85 -40.88
CA GLN A 228 10.19 -41.81 -40.42
C GLN A 228 8.76 -41.28 -40.61
N ARG A 229 8.54 -39.98 -40.38
CA ARG A 229 7.23 -39.35 -40.61
C ARG A 229 6.84 -39.31 -42.08
N ILE A 230 7.79 -39.00 -42.96
CA ILE A 230 7.58 -39.04 -44.41
C ILE A 230 7.26 -40.48 -44.84
N LEU A 231 7.93 -41.51 -44.30
CA LEU A 231 7.64 -42.91 -44.60
C LEU A 231 6.24 -43.37 -44.13
N THR A 232 5.80 -42.89 -42.97
CA THR A 232 4.52 -43.28 -42.34
C THR A 232 3.33 -42.41 -42.78
N ASN A 233 3.57 -41.42 -43.63
CA ASN A 233 2.57 -40.42 -44.06
C ASN A 233 1.86 -39.74 -42.88
N ALA A 234 2.59 -39.57 -41.77
CA ALA A 234 2.05 -38.97 -40.55
C ALA A 234 1.81 -37.46 -40.77
N PRO A 235 0.64 -36.92 -40.33
CA PRO A 235 0.32 -35.52 -40.52
C PRO A 235 1.36 -34.59 -39.90
N ASP A 236 1.59 -33.45 -40.56
CA ASP A 236 2.64 -32.50 -40.17
C ASP A 236 2.22 -31.69 -38.93
N PRO A 237 2.95 -31.73 -37.78
CA PRO A 237 2.63 -30.90 -36.62
C PRO A 237 2.85 -29.41 -36.91
N ALA A 238 3.56 -29.05 -37.98
CA ALA A 238 3.65 -27.66 -38.43
C ALA A 238 2.44 -27.20 -39.27
N ALA A 239 1.48 -28.08 -39.59
CA ALA A 239 0.14 -27.70 -40.06
C ALA A 239 -0.83 -27.43 -38.88
N GLY A 240 -0.38 -27.62 -37.64
CA GLY A 240 -1.10 -27.26 -36.43
C GLY A 240 -0.13 -27.26 -35.25
N GLY A 241 0.64 -26.18 -35.10
CA GLY A 241 1.52 -26.00 -33.94
C GLY A 241 0.74 -26.30 -32.66
N ALA A 242 1.38 -26.95 -31.68
CA ALA A 242 0.73 -27.22 -30.39
C ALA A 242 0.02 -25.93 -29.94
N PRO A 243 -1.30 -25.97 -29.68
CA PRO A 243 -2.08 -24.77 -29.49
C PRO A 243 -1.46 -23.95 -28.37
N VAL A 244 -1.04 -22.72 -28.67
CA VAL A 244 -0.56 -21.78 -27.65
C VAL A 244 -1.80 -21.34 -26.87
N PRO A 245 -1.96 -21.73 -25.59
CA PRO A 245 -3.17 -21.45 -24.85
C PRO A 245 -3.31 -19.93 -24.67
N ARG A 246 -4.50 -19.39 -24.97
CA ARG A 246 -4.87 -17.98 -24.75
C ARG A 246 -6.18 -17.93 -23.97
N GLN A 247 -6.13 -18.37 -22.72
CA GLN A 247 -7.33 -18.62 -21.91
C GLN A 247 -7.78 -17.42 -21.06
N LEU A 248 -7.06 -16.29 -21.11
CA LEU A 248 -7.44 -15.12 -20.32
C LEU A 248 -8.85 -14.67 -20.71
N PRO A 249 -9.77 -14.53 -19.73
CA PRO A 249 -11.11 -14.04 -20.00
C PRO A 249 -11.08 -12.60 -20.52
N LEU A 250 -12.23 -12.17 -21.06
CA LEU A 250 -12.48 -10.76 -21.35
C LEU A 250 -12.20 -9.94 -20.09
N HIS A 251 -11.18 -9.08 -20.19
CA HIS A 251 -10.87 -8.08 -19.18
C HIS A 251 -11.55 -6.79 -19.61
N THR A 252 -12.04 -6.02 -18.64
CA THR A 252 -12.61 -4.71 -18.92
C THR A 252 -11.52 -3.84 -19.57
N PRO A 253 -11.76 -3.22 -20.74
CA PRO A 253 -10.79 -2.32 -21.35
C PRO A 253 -10.53 -1.09 -20.47
N PHE A 254 -11.40 -0.88 -19.48
CA PHE A 254 -11.34 0.20 -18.53
C PHE A 254 -10.99 -0.31 -17.12
N PHE A 255 -9.90 0.22 -16.57
CA PHE A 255 -9.38 -0.06 -15.24
C PHE A 255 -8.79 1.23 -14.68
N ILE A 256 -9.19 1.64 -13.47
CA ILE A 256 -8.73 2.88 -12.84
C ILE A 256 -7.90 2.57 -11.61
N GLY A 257 -6.84 3.36 -11.43
CA GLY A 257 -6.03 3.38 -10.23
C GLY A 257 -5.16 2.15 -10.11
N ARG A 258 -4.69 1.88 -8.88
CA ARG A 258 -3.82 0.75 -8.54
C ARG A 258 -2.44 0.81 -9.18
N ASP A 259 -1.92 2.01 -9.43
CA ASP A 259 -0.59 2.19 -10.00
C ASP A 259 0.49 1.57 -9.11
N ARG A 260 0.32 1.64 -7.78
CA ARG A 260 1.23 1.02 -6.80
C ARG A 260 1.23 -0.50 -6.92
N GLU A 261 0.06 -1.12 -6.96
CA GLU A 261 -0.08 -2.57 -7.07
C GLU A 261 0.36 -3.08 -8.45
N LEU A 262 0.08 -2.32 -9.52
CA LEU A 262 0.54 -2.64 -10.88
C LEU A 262 2.08 -2.54 -10.99
N ALA A 263 2.70 -1.54 -10.36
CA ALA A 263 4.15 -1.43 -10.27
C ALA A 263 4.75 -2.61 -9.49
N ALA A 264 4.17 -2.97 -8.33
CA ALA A 264 4.61 -4.11 -7.54
C ALA A 264 4.52 -5.44 -8.32
N LEU A 265 3.49 -5.62 -9.15
CA LEU A 265 3.37 -6.77 -10.05
C LEU A 265 4.34 -6.69 -11.25
N ALA A 266 4.70 -5.49 -11.72
CA ALA A 266 5.68 -5.30 -12.80
C ALA A 266 7.11 -5.63 -12.33
N ASP A 267 7.46 -5.30 -11.09
CA ASP A 267 8.75 -5.63 -10.47
C ASP A 267 8.99 -7.15 -10.34
N LEU A 268 7.94 -7.96 -10.45
CA LEU A 268 8.03 -9.43 -10.49
C LEU A 268 8.70 -9.94 -11.77
N LEU A 269 8.74 -9.12 -12.82
CA LEU A 269 9.23 -9.49 -14.15
C LEU A 269 10.70 -9.08 -14.38
N ASP A 270 11.35 -8.42 -13.43
CA ASP A 270 12.72 -7.93 -13.60
C ASP A 270 13.76 -9.06 -13.38
N PRO A 271 14.61 -9.34 -14.39
CA PRO A 271 15.58 -10.45 -14.35
C PRO A 271 16.72 -10.26 -13.31
N GLY A 272 16.85 -9.07 -12.72
CA GLY A 272 17.85 -8.74 -11.68
C GLY A 272 17.34 -8.81 -10.23
N GLY A 273 16.08 -9.20 -10.01
CA GLY A 273 15.52 -9.33 -8.66
C GLY A 273 16.10 -10.51 -7.85
N PRO A 274 15.93 -10.55 -6.51
CA PRO A 274 16.47 -11.57 -5.62
C PRO A 274 15.97 -13.03 -5.86
N ALA A 275 15.18 -13.27 -6.91
CA ALA A 275 14.64 -14.56 -7.31
C ALA A 275 15.20 -15.05 -8.67
N GLY A 276 16.46 -14.74 -8.96
CA GLY A 276 17.17 -15.25 -10.16
C GLY A 276 17.30 -16.78 -10.13
N GLY A 277 16.28 -17.48 -10.66
CA GLY A 277 16.26 -18.93 -10.85
C GLY A 277 15.03 -19.68 -10.33
N ALA A 278 14.07 -19.02 -9.67
CA ALA A 278 12.86 -19.66 -9.12
C ALA A 278 11.58 -19.10 -9.74
N VAL A 279 10.53 -19.94 -9.83
CA VAL A 279 9.18 -19.56 -10.28
C VAL A 279 8.69 -18.39 -9.42
N VAL A 280 8.30 -17.29 -10.05
CA VAL A 280 7.74 -16.16 -9.32
C VAL A 280 6.26 -16.42 -9.08
N ILE A 281 5.83 -16.36 -7.81
CA ILE A 281 4.44 -16.56 -7.41
C ILE A 281 3.97 -15.28 -6.72
N SER A 282 2.89 -14.69 -7.22
CA SER A 282 2.23 -13.53 -6.61
C SER A 282 0.87 -13.93 -6.06
N ALA A 283 0.67 -13.76 -4.76
CA ALA A 283 -0.62 -13.98 -4.10
C ALA A 283 -1.30 -12.62 -3.82
N ILE A 284 -2.38 -12.33 -4.54
CA ILE A 284 -3.19 -11.13 -4.40
C ILE A 284 -4.33 -11.41 -3.42
N SER A 285 -4.29 -10.78 -2.26
CA SER A 285 -5.27 -10.93 -1.18
C SER A 285 -5.92 -9.60 -0.82
N GLY A 286 -7.16 -9.62 -0.32
CA GLY A 286 -7.92 -8.41 0.02
C GLY A 286 -9.40 -8.70 0.20
N ALA A 287 -10.15 -7.70 0.66
CA ALA A 287 -11.57 -7.82 0.97
C ALA A 287 -12.44 -8.26 -0.23
N PRO A 288 -13.61 -8.86 -0.02
CA PRO A 288 -14.57 -9.15 -1.09
C PRO A 288 -14.97 -7.86 -1.85
N GLY A 289 -15.11 -7.92 -3.18
CA GLY A 289 -15.50 -6.76 -4.00
C GLY A 289 -14.39 -5.71 -4.26
N ILE A 290 -13.18 -5.91 -3.72
CA ILE A 290 -12.06 -4.96 -3.82
C ILE A 290 -11.38 -4.88 -5.21
N GLY A 291 -11.76 -5.75 -6.15
CA GLY A 291 -11.21 -5.73 -7.52
C GLY A 291 -9.97 -6.60 -7.78
N LYS A 292 -9.63 -7.58 -6.92
CA LYS A 292 -8.48 -8.49 -7.11
C LYS A 292 -8.45 -9.19 -8.49
N THR A 293 -9.58 -9.76 -8.90
CA THR A 293 -9.72 -10.43 -10.20
C THR A 293 -9.52 -9.46 -11.36
N ALA A 294 -10.10 -8.25 -11.26
CA ALA A 294 -9.91 -7.21 -12.25
C ALA A 294 -8.43 -6.78 -12.35
N LEU A 295 -7.75 -6.58 -11.21
CA LEU A 295 -6.32 -6.25 -11.16
C LEU A 295 -5.45 -7.33 -11.80
N ALA A 296 -5.66 -8.60 -11.42
CA ALA A 296 -4.90 -9.73 -11.94
C ALA A 296 -5.07 -9.88 -13.47
N LEU A 297 -6.32 -9.79 -13.95
CA LEU A 297 -6.63 -9.91 -15.37
C LEU A 297 -6.14 -8.71 -16.18
N HIS A 298 -6.27 -7.48 -15.64
CA HIS A 298 -5.74 -6.27 -16.28
C HIS A 298 -4.23 -6.35 -16.45
N TRP A 299 -3.52 -6.72 -15.38
CA TRP A 299 -2.07 -6.91 -15.42
C TRP A 299 -1.67 -8.02 -16.39
N ALA A 300 -2.36 -9.17 -16.36
CA ALA A 300 -2.08 -10.31 -17.23
C ALA A 300 -2.26 -9.94 -18.71
N ALA A 301 -3.34 -9.21 -19.04
CA ALA A 301 -3.61 -8.76 -20.40
C ALA A 301 -2.54 -7.79 -20.93
N ARG A 302 -2.11 -6.83 -20.11
CA ARG A 302 -1.07 -5.85 -20.46
C ARG A 302 0.31 -6.49 -20.68
N ASN A 303 0.58 -7.62 -20.02
CA ASN A 303 1.87 -8.32 -20.09
C ASN A 303 1.88 -9.55 -21.00
N ARG A 304 0.81 -9.81 -21.78
CA ARG A 304 0.68 -11.02 -22.64
C ARG A 304 1.89 -11.28 -23.55
N GLN A 305 2.53 -10.23 -24.07
CA GLN A 305 3.66 -10.34 -25.01
C GLN A 305 4.92 -10.92 -24.35
N ARG A 306 5.01 -10.87 -23.01
CA ARG A 306 6.14 -11.42 -22.25
C ARG A 306 6.04 -12.95 -22.06
N PHE A 307 4.87 -13.55 -22.33
CA PHE A 307 4.60 -14.98 -22.20
C PHE A 307 4.15 -15.58 -23.53
N PRO A 308 5.06 -15.72 -24.51
CA PRO A 308 4.71 -16.15 -25.87
C PRO A 308 4.27 -17.61 -25.96
N ASP A 309 4.64 -18.44 -24.98
CA ASP A 309 4.30 -19.86 -24.97
C ASP A 309 2.91 -20.13 -24.37
N GLY A 310 2.23 -19.10 -23.87
CA GLY A 310 0.79 -19.11 -23.58
C GLY A 310 0.38 -18.47 -22.25
N GLN A 311 -0.92 -18.33 -22.07
CA GLN A 311 -1.57 -17.94 -20.82
C GLN A 311 -2.65 -18.97 -20.45
N LEU A 312 -2.51 -19.54 -19.26
CA LEU A 312 -3.46 -20.46 -18.65
C LEU A 312 -4.29 -19.71 -17.61
N TYR A 313 -5.60 -19.96 -17.59
CA TYR A 313 -6.52 -19.34 -16.64
C TYR A 313 -7.49 -20.38 -16.09
N VAL A 314 -7.72 -20.34 -14.78
CA VAL A 314 -8.81 -21.07 -14.13
C VAL A 314 -9.40 -20.24 -13.02
N ASN A 315 -10.74 -20.19 -12.96
CA ASN A 315 -11.46 -19.74 -11.76
C ASN A 315 -11.67 -20.96 -10.87
N LEU A 316 -11.01 -20.96 -9.72
CA LEU A 316 -10.99 -22.06 -8.75
C LEU A 316 -12.28 -22.15 -7.91
N ARG A 317 -13.21 -21.19 -8.08
CA ARG A 317 -14.52 -21.15 -7.41
C ARG A 317 -14.42 -21.33 -5.90
N GLY A 318 -13.32 -20.86 -5.35
CA GLY A 318 -12.96 -21.09 -3.97
C GLY A 318 -13.86 -20.34 -2.99
N PHE A 319 -14.77 -19.48 -3.42
CA PHE A 319 -15.74 -18.78 -2.57
C PHE A 319 -17.11 -18.63 -3.26
N ASP A 320 -17.44 -19.51 -4.20
CA ASP A 320 -18.77 -19.53 -4.84
C ASP A 320 -19.73 -20.34 -3.95
N PRO A 321 -20.90 -19.80 -3.54
CA PRO A 321 -21.83 -20.50 -2.64
C PRO A 321 -22.60 -21.63 -3.34
N ALA A 322 -22.76 -21.56 -4.66
CA ALA A 322 -23.55 -22.51 -5.45
C ALA A 322 -22.69 -23.57 -6.14
N ALA A 323 -21.36 -23.46 -6.07
CA ALA A 323 -20.43 -24.35 -6.75
C ALA A 323 -19.39 -24.94 -5.79
N VAL A 324 -19.09 -26.24 -5.98
CA VAL A 324 -17.97 -26.88 -5.31
C VAL A 324 -16.65 -26.27 -5.82
N PRO A 325 -15.70 -25.88 -4.95
CA PRO A 325 -14.38 -25.43 -5.38
C PRO A 325 -13.75 -26.43 -6.34
N VAL A 326 -13.11 -25.93 -7.40
CA VAL A 326 -12.53 -26.78 -8.44
C VAL A 326 -11.42 -27.66 -7.84
N PRO A 327 -11.54 -28.99 -7.88
CA PRO A 327 -10.47 -29.87 -7.42
C PRO A 327 -9.18 -29.66 -8.24
N PRO A 328 -7.99 -29.73 -7.63
CA PRO A 328 -6.74 -29.46 -8.34
C PRO A 328 -6.52 -30.38 -9.55
N ASP A 329 -6.87 -31.66 -9.45
CA ASP A 329 -6.72 -32.62 -10.55
C ASP A 329 -7.62 -32.26 -11.75
N VAL A 330 -8.83 -31.74 -11.50
CA VAL A 330 -9.72 -31.24 -12.55
C VAL A 330 -9.11 -30.03 -13.27
N ALA A 331 -8.53 -29.09 -12.52
CA ALA A 331 -7.86 -27.92 -13.09
C ALA A 331 -6.59 -28.31 -13.88
N VAL A 332 -5.75 -29.23 -13.37
CA VAL A 332 -4.57 -29.74 -14.08
C VAL A 332 -4.96 -30.42 -15.38
N ARG A 333 -6.00 -31.27 -15.40
CA ARG A 333 -6.49 -31.89 -16.65
C ARG A 333 -6.94 -30.86 -17.67
N GLY A 334 -7.58 -29.78 -17.22
CA GLY A 334 -7.93 -28.64 -18.06
C GLY A 334 -6.69 -27.97 -18.70
N PHE A 335 -5.63 -27.76 -17.91
CA PHE A 335 -4.36 -27.21 -18.39
C PHE A 335 -3.62 -28.16 -19.34
N LEU A 336 -3.58 -29.45 -19.05
CA LEU A 336 -2.98 -30.46 -19.94
C LEU A 336 -3.69 -30.48 -21.30
N GLY A 337 -5.03 -30.43 -21.31
CA GLY A 337 -5.81 -30.32 -22.54
C GLY A 337 -5.50 -29.04 -23.32
N ALA A 338 -5.37 -27.90 -22.63
CA ALA A 338 -5.03 -26.61 -23.23
C ALA A 338 -3.61 -26.58 -23.83
N LEU A 339 -2.68 -27.33 -23.24
CA LEU A 339 -1.31 -27.52 -23.73
C LEU A 339 -1.21 -28.54 -24.88
N GLY A 340 -2.35 -29.11 -25.32
CA GLY A 340 -2.43 -30.01 -26.46
C GLY A 340 -2.18 -31.49 -26.12
N VAL A 341 -2.27 -31.90 -24.85
CA VAL A 341 -2.18 -33.31 -24.44
C VAL A 341 -3.51 -34.01 -24.78
N PRO A 342 -3.52 -35.03 -25.66
CA PRO A 342 -4.73 -35.80 -25.95
C PRO A 342 -5.24 -36.53 -24.72
N ARG A 343 -6.55 -36.73 -24.64
CA ARG A 343 -7.20 -37.36 -23.47
C ARG A 343 -6.65 -38.75 -23.16
N GLU A 344 -6.22 -39.52 -24.15
CA GLU A 344 -5.65 -40.86 -23.97
C GLU A 344 -4.24 -40.84 -23.36
N ARG A 345 -3.55 -39.69 -23.42
CA ARG A 345 -2.19 -39.50 -22.90
C ARG A 345 -2.17 -38.79 -21.53
N VAL A 346 -3.33 -38.45 -20.97
CA VAL A 346 -3.42 -37.89 -19.62
C VAL A 346 -3.31 -39.03 -18.60
N PRO A 347 -2.33 -39.03 -17.69
CA PRO A 347 -2.18 -40.07 -16.69
C PRO A 347 -3.41 -40.20 -15.77
N PRO A 348 -3.69 -41.38 -15.20
CA PRO A 348 -4.88 -41.60 -14.40
C PRO A 348 -4.78 -40.97 -13.00
N THR A 349 -3.57 -40.82 -12.43
CA THR A 349 -3.38 -40.31 -11.08
C THR A 349 -3.09 -38.80 -11.06
N ALA A 350 -3.52 -38.12 -10.00
CA ALA A 350 -3.31 -36.67 -9.85
C ALA A 350 -1.83 -36.28 -9.79
N ASP A 351 -1.00 -37.06 -9.09
CA ASP A 351 0.43 -36.80 -8.97
C ASP A 351 1.15 -36.91 -10.32
N GLU A 352 0.82 -37.93 -11.13
CA GLU A 352 1.37 -38.08 -12.48
C GLU A 352 0.87 -36.96 -13.42
N GLN A 353 -0.38 -36.52 -13.29
CA GLN A 353 -0.90 -35.36 -14.04
C GLN A 353 -0.14 -34.08 -13.70
N VAL A 354 0.14 -33.82 -12.42
CA VAL A 354 0.94 -32.67 -11.96
C VAL A 354 2.38 -32.77 -12.46
N ALA A 355 2.98 -33.95 -12.41
CA ALA A 355 4.34 -34.19 -12.91
C ALA A 355 4.44 -33.93 -14.42
N LEU A 356 3.46 -34.40 -15.20
CA LEU A 356 3.39 -34.14 -16.64
C LEU A 356 3.19 -32.64 -16.93
N TYR A 357 2.29 -31.98 -16.20
CA TYR A 357 2.03 -30.55 -16.32
C TYR A 357 3.31 -29.73 -16.08
N ARG A 358 4.02 -30.00 -14.98
CA ARG A 358 5.29 -29.35 -14.66
C ARG A 358 6.37 -29.62 -15.70
N SER A 359 6.46 -30.84 -16.20
CA SER A 359 7.41 -31.22 -17.27
C SER A 359 7.15 -30.45 -18.56
N LEU A 360 5.88 -30.24 -18.95
CA LEU A 360 5.52 -29.47 -20.15
C LEU A 360 5.84 -27.97 -20.02
N LEU A 361 5.88 -27.44 -18.80
CA LEU A 361 6.16 -26.02 -18.53
C LEU A 361 7.62 -25.73 -18.19
N ALA A 362 8.47 -26.74 -18.02
CA ALA A 362 9.85 -26.59 -17.57
C ALA A 362 10.65 -25.59 -18.43
N ASP A 363 10.52 -25.72 -19.76
CA ASP A 363 11.26 -24.91 -20.74
C ASP A 363 10.38 -23.86 -21.45
N ARG A 364 9.19 -23.55 -20.91
CA ARG A 364 8.25 -22.60 -21.52
C ARG A 364 8.08 -21.34 -20.69
N ARG A 365 7.76 -20.23 -21.37
CA ARG A 365 7.34 -18.96 -20.77
C ARG A 365 5.83 -18.83 -20.77
N VAL A 366 5.22 -19.34 -19.71
CA VAL A 366 3.75 -19.36 -19.54
C VAL A 366 3.34 -18.53 -18.33
N LEU A 367 2.26 -17.78 -18.49
CA LEU A 367 1.55 -17.13 -17.38
C LEU A 367 0.42 -18.03 -16.89
N VAL A 368 0.36 -18.31 -15.60
CA VAL A 368 -0.71 -19.07 -14.96
C VAL A 368 -1.50 -18.15 -14.04
N VAL A 369 -2.78 -17.90 -14.36
CA VAL A 369 -3.68 -17.10 -13.53
C VAL A 369 -4.66 -18.02 -12.81
N LEU A 370 -4.55 -18.08 -11.48
CA LEU A 370 -5.38 -18.88 -10.59
C LEU A 370 -6.33 -17.95 -9.84
N ASP A 371 -7.52 -17.76 -10.37
CA ASP A 371 -8.49 -16.81 -9.82
C ASP A 371 -9.38 -17.45 -8.75
N ASN A 372 -9.66 -16.71 -7.68
CA ASN A 372 -10.59 -17.08 -6.62
C ASN A 372 -10.21 -18.40 -5.88
N ALA A 373 -8.95 -18.56 -5.49
CA ALA A 373 -8.44 -19.73 -4.77
C ALA A 373 -8.97 -19.81 -3.33
N ALA A 374 -9.41 -21.00 -2.88
CA ALA A 374 -9.94 -21.22 -1.52
C ALA A 374 -8.85 -21.24 -0.44
N ASP A 375 -7.71 -21.88 -0.72
CA ASP A 375 -6.58 -22.03 0.19
C ASP A 375 -5.28 -22.41 -0.57
N SER A 376 -4.17 -22.53 0.16
CA SER A 376 -2.86 -22.87 -0.41
C SER A 376 -2.79 -24.31 -0.95
N GLU A 377 -3.54 -25.26 -0.40
CA GLU A 377 -3.51 -26.66 -0.85
C GLU A 377 -4.17 -26.81 -2.22
N GLN A 378 -5.22 -26.04 -2.50
CA GLN A 378 -5.86 -25.99 -3.82
C GLN A 378 -4.90 -25.47 -4.90
N VAL A 379 -3.98 -24.57 -4.53
CA VAL A 379 -3.10 -23.86 -5.46
C VAL A 379 -1.82 -24.64 -5.77
N ARG A 380 -1.21 -25.30 -4.78
CA ARG A 380 0.13 -25.94 -4.91
C ARG A 380 0.28 -26.88 -6.12
N PRO A 381 -0.69 -27.77 -6.44
CA PRO A 381 -0.56 -28.65 -7.60
C PRO A 381 -0.56 -27.92 -8.95
N LEU A 382 -1.09 -26.69 -8.98
CA LEU A 382 -1.24 -25.87 -10.19
C LEU A 382 -0.06 -24.95 -10.45
N LEU A 383 0.87 -24.84 -9.50
CA LEU A 383 2.06 -24.00 -9.65
C LEU A 383 3.03 -24.60 -10.68
N PRO A 384 3.51 -23.78 -11.64
CA PRO A 384 4.52 -24.21 -12.60
C PRO A 384 5.88 -24.41 -11.90
N SER A 385 6.81 -25.11 -12.56
CA SER A 385 8.16 -25.37 -12.04
C SER A 385 9.28 -24.71 -12.87
N GLY A 386 8.97 -24.15 -14.04
CA GLY A 386 9.95 -23.51 -14.90
C GLY A 386 10.30 -22.09 -14.43
N PRO A 387 11.59 -21.69 -14.39
CA PRO A 387 12.01 -20.38 -13.90
C PRO A 387 11.52 -19.21 -14.79
N ALA A 388 11.06 -19.52 -16.00
CA ALA A 388 10.53 -18.56 -16.96
C ALA A 388 8.98 -18.48 -16.92
N CYS A 389 8.33 -19.23 -16.01
CA CYS A 389 6.89 -19.17 -15.76
C CYS A 389 6.56 -18.25 -14.57
N LEU A 390 5.39 -17.63 -14.62
CA LEU A 390 4.84 -16.81 -13.53
C LEU A 390 3.46 -17.33 -13.13
N ALA A 391 3.20 -17.43 -11.83
CA ALA A 391 1.87 -17.70 -11.30
C ALA A 391 1.30 -16.48 -10.57
N VAL A 392 0.11 -16.01 -10.98
CA VAL A 392 -0.66 -14.97 -10.30
C VAL A 392 -1.89 -15.62 -9.69
N VAL A 393 -2.02 -15.53 -8.37
CA VAL A 393 -3.07 -16.19 -7.60
C VAL A 393 -3.92 -15.11 -6.93
N THR A 394 -5.23 -15.11 -7.14
CA THR A 394 -6.13 -14.24 -6.38
C THR A 394 -6.87 -15.06 -5.33
N SER A 395 -7.01 -14.52 -4.11
CA SER A 395 -7.80 -15.16 -3.05
C SER A 395 -8.45 -14.13 -2.14
N ARG A 396 -9.60 -14.49 -1.57
CA ARG A 396 -10.22 -13.74 -0.47
C ARG A 396 -9.60 -14.08 0.88
N ARG A 397 -8.76 -15.11 0.97
CA ARG A 397 -7.95 -15.42 2.15
C ARG A 397 -6.52 -14.98 1.96
N ARG A 398 -5.80 -14.79 3.07
CA ARG A 398 -4.34 -14.71 3.04
C ARG A 398 -3.76 -16.10 2.81
N LEU A 399 -2.95 -16.26 1.77
CA LEU A 399 -2.34 -17.53 1.38
C LEU A 399 -0.93 -17.68 2.01
N ASP A 400 -0.83 -17.50 3.34
CA ASP A 400 0.45 -17.48 4.06
C ASP A 400 1.27 -18.76 3.84
N GLY A 401 0.59 -19.90 3.63
CA GLY A 401 1.22 -21.17 3.29
C GLY A 401 2.05 -21.13 2.01
N LEU A 402 1.65 -20.33 1.01
CA LEU A 402 2.42 -20.12 -0.23
C LEU A 402 3.63 -19.22 -0.04
N VAL A 403 3.51 -18.22 0.85
CA VAL A 403 4.62 -17.32 1.18
C VAL A 403 5.73 -18.11 1.89
N VAL A 404 5.35 -18.93 2.87
CA VAL A 404 6.30 -19.67 3.71
C VAL A 404 6.99 -20.82 2.97
N ARG A 405 6.25 -21.62 2.19
CA ARG A 405 6.79 -22.84 1.56
C ARG A 405 7.28 -22.61 0.14
N GLU A 406 6.54 -21.82 -0.64
CA GLU A 406 6.81 -21.61 -2.07
C GLU A 406 7.44 -20.24 -2.36
N GLY A 407 7.75 -19.43 -1.34
CA GLY A 407 8.39 -18.12 -1.50
C GLY A 407 7.53 -17.08 -2.22
N ALA A 408 6.20 -17.26 -2.20
CA ALA A 408 5.28 -16.35 -2.88
C ALA A 408 5.37 -14.93 -2.33
N ARG A 409 5.36 -13.93 -3.21
CA ARG A 409 5.22 -12.52 -2.83
C ARG A 409 3.74 -12.23 -2.57
N SER A 410 3.43 -11.73 -1.38
CA SER A 410 2.07 -11.36 -0.99
C SER A 410 1.81 -9.90 -1.35
N LEU A 411 0.74 -9.65 -2.10
CA LEU A 411 0.26 -8.32 -2.46
C LEU A 411 -1.13 -8.11 -1.85
N ALA A 412 -1.20 -7.24 -0.84
CA ALA A 412 -2.46 -6.84 -0.24
C ALA A 412 -3.08 -5.70 -1.05
N VAL A 413 -4.35 -5.84 -1.44
CA VAL A 413 -5.12 -4.85 -2.19
C VAL A 413 -6.08 -4.15 -1.23
N ASP A 414 -5.94 -2.84 -1.09
CA ASP A 414 -6.77 -2.01 -0.20
C ASP A 414 -7.97 -1.41 -0.96
N VAL A 415 -8.78 -0.52 -0.38
CA VAL A 415 -9.81 0.25 -1.11
C VAL A 415 -9.21 1.31 -2.03
N LEU A 416 -10.03 1.85 -2.94
CA LEU A 416 -9.63 3.00 -3.75
C LEU A 416 -9.59 4.24 -2.85
N ASP A 417 -8.61 5.11 -3.08
CA ASP A 417 -8.59 6.42 -2.43
C ASP A 417 -9.68 7.35 -3.00
N ASP A 418 -9.86 8.52 -2.41
CA ASP A 418 -10.89 9.48 -2.84
C ASP A 418 -10.72 9.93 -4.30
N VAL A 419 -9.48 10.01 -4.78
CA VAL A 419 -9.15 10.46 -6.14
C VAL A 419 -9.48 9.36 -7.14
N GLU A 420 -9.04 8.14 -6.88
CA GLU A 420 -9.33 6.95 -7.68
C GLU A 420 -10.82 6.65 -7.71
N SER A 421 -11.50 6.79 -6.56
CA SER A 421 -12.96 6.58 -6.43
C SER A 421 -13.74 7.61 -7.24
N THR A 422 -13.34 8.88 -7.16
CA THR A 422 -13.96 9.96 -7.95
C THR A 422 -13.72 9.76 -9.45
N ALA A 423 -12.53 9.31 -9.85
CA ALA A 423 -12.22 8.99 -11.23
C ALA A 423 -13.10 7.83 -11.76
N LEU A 424 -13.41 6.83 -10.92
CA LEU A 424 -14.32 5.73 -11.25
C LEU A 424 -15.72 6.23 -11.53
N LEU A 425 -16.25 7.07 -10.64
CA LEU A 425 -17.55 7.71 -10.84
C LEU A 425 -17.57 8.59 -12.10
N ALA A 426 -16.53 9.41 -12.31
CA ALA A 426 -16.44 10.31 -13.45
C ALA A 426 -16.42 9.58 -14.79
N HIS A 427 -15.81 8.39 -14.84
CA HIS A 427 -15.81 7.60 -16.06
C HIS A 427 -17.20 7.01 -16.37
N GLN A 428 -17.90 6.48 -15.38
CA GLN A 428 -19.19 5.82 -15.60
C GLN A 428 -20.35 6.83 -15.75
N LEU A 429 -20.27 7.99 -15.09
CA LEU A 429 -21.34 8.99 -15.05
C LEU A 429 -21.06 10.23 -15.91
N GLY A 430 -19.82 10.40 -16.39
CA GLY A 430 -19.35 11.60 -17.08
C GLY A 430 -18.72 12.61 -16.12
N ALA A 431 -17.60 13.21 -16.55
CA ALA A 431 -16.83 14.16 -15.74
C ALA A 431 -17.65 15.40 -15.35
N ASP A 432 -18.50 15.90 -16.26
CA ASP A 432 -19.31 17.11 -16.03
C ASP A 432 -20.33 16.90 -14.91
N ARG A 433 -20.97 15.73 -14.84
CA ARG A 433 -21.97 15.41 -13.81
C ARG A 433 -21.32 15.28 -12.43
N VAL A 434 -20.15 14.64 -12.36
CA VAL A 434 -19.38 14.50 -11.11
C VAL A 434 -18.85 15.86 -10.64
N ALA A 435 -18.34 16.69 -11.55
CA ALA A 435 -17.85 18.02 -11.25
C ALA A 435 -18.96 18.99 -10.79
N ALA A 436 -20.20 18.80 -11.26
CA ALA A 436 -21.35 19.62 -10.88
C ALA A 436 -21.81 19.41 -9.43
N GLU A 437 -21.61 18.22 -8.84
CA GLU A 437 -22.10 17.86 -7.50
C GLU A 437 -20.99 17.30 -6.56
N PRO A 438 -19.91 18.06 -6.27
CA PRO A 438 -18.75 17.54 -5.52
C PRO A 438 -19.06 17.18 -4.06
N GLY A 439 -20.14 17.73 -3.48
CA GLY A 439 -20.63 17.33 -2.16
C GLY A 439 -21.22 15.92 -2.18
N ALA A 440 -22.16 15.68 -3.10
CA ALA A 440 -22.80 14.37 -3.24
C ALA A 440 -21.80 13.27 -3.64
N VAL A 441 -20.83 13.59 -4.50
CA VAL A 441 -19.76 12.65 -4.88
C VAL A 441 -18.92 12.23 -3.66
N ARG A 442 -18.51 13.19 -2.81
CA ARG A 442 -17.79 12.87 -1.57
C ARG A 442 -18.62 11.98 -0.64
N ASP A 443 -19.92 12.29 -0.52
CA ASP A 443 -20.83 11.47 0.29
C ASP A 443 -20.97 10.05 -0.28
N LEU A 444 -21.11 9.89 -1.61
CA LEU A 444 -21.13 8.58 -2.28
C LEU A 444 -19.84 7.79 -2.04
N VAL A 445 -18.68 8.42 -2.24
CA VAL A 445 -17.37 7.77 -2.00
C VAL A 445 -17.24 7.31 -0.56
N ARG A 446 -17.64 8.17 0.40
CA ARG A 446 -17.65 7.84 1.82
C ARG A 446 -18.60 6.68 2.15
N HIS A 447 -19.85 6.73 1.67
CA HIS A 447 -20.84 5.69 1.98
C HIS A 447 -20.58 4.35 1.28
N CYS A 448 -19.93 4.37 0.11
CA CYS A 448 -19.39 3.17 -0.54
C CYS A 448 -18.03 2.74 0.03
N ALA A 449 -17.45 3.56 0.92
CA ALA A 449 -16.15 3.39 1.55
C ALA A 449 -15.03 2.99 0.56
N GLY A 450 -14.98 3.65 -0.60
CA GLY A 450 -13.95 3.40 -1.62
C GLY A 450 -13.95 1.99 -2.26
N LEU A 451 -14.98 1.16 -2.02
CA LEU A 451 -15.06 -0.19 -2.58
C LEU A 451 -15.43 -0.13 -4.08
N PRO A 452 -14.59 -0.61 -5.02
CA PRO A 452 -14.85 -0.52 -6.46
C PRO A 452 -16.19 -1.11 -6.89
N LEU A 453 -16.59 -2.24 -6.29
CA LEU A 453 -17.86 -2.90 -6.60
C LEU A 453 -19.05 -2.02 -6.18
N ALA A 454 -19.05 -1.49 -4.97
CA ALA A 454 -20.14 -0.63 -4.48
C ALA A 454 -20.24 0.67 -5.31
N LEU A 455 -19.10 1.28 -5.63
CA LEU A 455 -19.04 2.46 -6.50
C LEU A 455 -19.58 2.16 -7.91
N SER A 456 -19.26 0.99 -8.47
CA SER A 456 -19.77 0.59 -9.79
C SER A 456 -21.27 0.29 -9.76
N VAL A 457 -21.80 -0.28 -8.68
CA VAL A 457 -23.23 -0.52 -8.51
C VAL A 457 -24.00 0.80 -8.43
N VAL A 458 -23.55 1.75 -7.59
CA VAL A 458 -24.24 3.05 -7.47
C VAL A 458 -24.11 3.89 -8.75
N ALA A 459 -22.95 3.85 -9.42
CA ALA A 459 -22.77 4.52 -10.69
C ALA A 459 -23.63 3.91 -11.80
N ALA A 460 -23.77 2.58 -11.87
CA ALA A 460 -24.69 1.94 -12.81
C ALA A 460 -26.15 2.37 -12.55
N ARG A 461 -26.60 2.42 -11.28
CA ARG A 461 -27.94 2.90 -10.92
C ARG A 461 -28.16 4.38 -11.28
N ALA A 462 -27.17 5.23 -11.05
CA ALA A 462 -27.24 6.65 -11.39
C ALA A 462 -27.14 6.89 -12.91
N ALA A 463 -26.46 6.01 -13.67
CA ALA A 463 -26.39 6.07 -15.13
C ALA A 463 -27.73 5.72 -15.79
N THR A 464 -28.53 4.83 -15.18
CA THR A 464 -29.87 4.52 -15.69
C THR A 464 -30.93 5.57 -15.34
N HIS A 465 -30.59 6.55 -14.48
CA HIS A 465 -31.47 7.67 -14.07
C HIS A 465 -30.71 9.00 -14.19
N PRO A 466 -30.38 9.44 -15.43
CA PRO A 466 -29.63 10.67 -15.66
C PRO A 466 -30.36 11.94 -15.19
N GLU A 467 -31.68 11.90 -15.05
CA GLU A 467 -32.54 13.01 -14.63
C GLU A 467 -32.49 13.32 -13.12
N PHE A 468 -31.99 12.40 -12.29
CA PHE A 468 -31.89 12.61 -10.85
C PHE A 468 -30.51 13.16 -10.44
N PRO A 469 -30.44 14.11 -9.50
CA PRO A 469 -29.16 14.58 -8.98
C PRO A 469 -28.47 13.48 -8.18
N LEU A 470 -27.13 13.50 -8.17
CA LEU A 470 -26.32 12.51 -7.45
C LEU A 470 -26.59 12.50 -5.94
N ARG A 471 -27.02 13.66 -5.39
CA ARG A 471 -27.46 13.79 -4.00
C ARG A 471 -28.52 12.76 -3.60
N VAL A 472 -29.47 12.41 -4.47
CA VAL A 472 -30.53 11.43 -4.16
C VAL A 472 -29.93 10.07 -3.81
N PHE A 473 -28.96 9.61 -4.60
CA PHE A 473 -28.28 8.34 -4.36
C PHE A 473 -27.37 8.40 -3.13
N ALA A 474 -26.77 9.56 -2.85
CA ALA A 474 -25.97 9.77 -1.64
C ALA A 474 -26.84 9.69 -0.38
N ASP A 475 -28.01 10.32 -0.39
CA ASP A 475 -28.94 10.35 0.74
C ASP A 475 -29.55 8.95 0.99
N GLU A 476 -29.84 8.18 -0.06
CA GLU A 476 -30.23 6.76 0.07
C GLU A 476 -29.16 5.91 0.78
N LEU A 477 -27.87 6.19 0.53
CA LEU A 477 -26.75 5.47 1.15
C LEU A 477 -26.37 6.00 2.53
N ALA A 478 -26.86 7.18 2.92
CA ALA A 478 -26.56 7.79 4.21
C ALA A 478 -27.13 6.95 5.37
N ASP A 479 -28.34 6.41 5.20
CA ASP A 479 -28.98 5.55 6.20
C ASP A 479 -28.34 4.15 6.23
N GLU A 480 -27.65 3.85 7.34
CA GLU A 480 -26.96 2.57 7.57
C GLU A 480 -27.89 1.35 7.51
N ARG A 481 -29.18 1.52 7.78
CA ARG A 481 -30.16 0.41 7.76
C ARG A 481 -30.58 0.02 6.36
N THR A 482 -30.52 0.96 5.41
CA THR A 482 -30.97 0.76 4.03
C THR A 482 -29.81 0.77 3.03
N ARG A 483 -28.61 1.17 3.46
CA ARG A 483 -27.39 1.26 2.63
C ARG A 483 -27.11 0.00 1.81
N LEU A 484 -27.16 -1.19 2.40
CA LEU A 484 -26.92 -2.43 1.66
C LEU A 484 -28.06 -2.81 0.72
N ALA A 485 -29.31 -2.50 1.09
CA ALA A 485 -30.45 -2.68 0.19
C ALA A 485 -30.35 -1.76 -1.03
N ALA A 486 -29.87 -0.53 -0.86
CA ALA A 486 -29.60 0.39 -1.95
C ALA A 486 -28.43 -0.07 -2.87
N LEU A 487 -27.57 -0.96 -2.40
CA LEU A 487 -26.48 -1.56 -3.20
C LEU A 487 -26.85 -2.95 -3.74
N ASP A 488 -28.10 -3.37 -3.63
CA ASP A 488 -28.57 -4.65 -4.14
C ASP A 488 -29.04 -4.53 -5.59
N THR A 489 -28.42 -5.27 -6.49
CA THR A 489 -28.74 -5.27 -7.93
C THR A 489 -29.75 -6.36 -8.30
N GLY A 490 -30.11 -7.24 -7.37
CA GLY A 490 -30.93 -8.44 -7.62
C GLY A 490 -30.19 -9.57 -8.34
N ASP A 491 -28.94 -9.34 -8.75
CA ASP A 491 -28.03 -10.34 -9.31
C ASP A 491 -27.01 -10.77 -8.25
N THR A 492 -26.96 -12.07 -7.98
CA THR A 492 -26.11 -12.67 -6.94
C THR A 492 -24.61 -12.49 -7.19
N THR A 493 -24.20 -12.17 -8.42
CA THR A 493 -22.78 -11.96 -8.77
C THR A 493 -22.30 -10.52 -8.64
N THR A 494 -23.22 -9.55 -8.60
CA THR A 494 -22.93 -8.11 -8.51
C THR A 494 -23.45 -7.44 -7.23
N SER A 495 -24.29 -8.15 -6.45
CA SER A 495 -24.77 -7.69 -5.15
C SER A 495 -23.67 -7.68 -4.09
N VAL A 496 -23.45 -6.52 -3.47
CA VAL A 496 -22.46 -6.35 -2.38
C VAL A 496 -22.77 -7.29 -1.20
N ARG A 497 -24.05 -7.47 -0.88
CA ARG A 497 -24.52 -8.38 0.18
C ARG A 497 -24.14 -9.83 -0.10
N ALA A 498 -24.40 -10.31 -1.32
CA ALA A 498 -24.04 -11.67 -1.73
C ALA A 498 -22.53 -11.89 -1.66
N VAL A 499 -21.74 -10.91 -2.11
CA VAL A 499 -20.27 -11.02 -2.10
C VAL A 499 -19.70 -11.14 -0.67
N PHE A 500 -20.31 -10.51 0.33
CA PHE A 500 -19.92 -10.68 1.74
C PHE A 500 -20.41 -12.00 2.33
N SER A 501 -21.62 -12.46 1.99
CA SER A 501 -22.20 -13.69 2.56
C SER A 501 -21.34 -14.94 2.32
N TRP A 502 -20.66 -15.00 1.17
CA TRP A 502 -19.80 -16.14 0.83
C TRP A 502 -18.58 -16.27 1.75
N SER A 503 -18.09 -15.16 2.29
CA SER A 503 -16.98 -15.16 3.25
C SER A 503 -17.48 -15.53 4.66
N TYR A 504 -18.72 -15.14 4.97
CA TYR A 504 -19.40 -15.42 6.23
C TYR A 504 -19.81 -16.90 6.37
N GLU A 505 -20.36 -17.52 5.32
CA GLU A 505 -20.83 -18.92 5.33
C GLU A 505 -19.73 -19.95 5.64
N ARG A 506 -18.46 -19.55 5.53
CA ARG A 506 -17.28 -20.39 5.77
C ARG A 506 -16.63 -20.19 7.14
N LEU A 507 -17.20 -19.32 7.97
CA LEU A 507 -16.72 -19.07 9.32
C LEU A 507 -17.12 -20.21 10.25
N SER A 508 -16.27 -20.46 11.26
CA SER A 508 -16.67 -21.24 12.42
C SER A 508 -17.88 -20.59 13.12
N PRO A 509 -18.73 -21.34 13.84
CA PRO A 509 -19.87 -20.75 14.56
C PRO A 509 -19.46 -19.64 15.54
N ALA A 510 -18.29 -19.75 16.18
CA ALA A 510 -17.75 -18.73 17.06
C ALA A 510 -17.34 -17.45 16.28
N ALA A 511 -16.71 -17.61 15.11
CA ALA A 511 -16.33 -16.48 14.25
C ALA A 511 -17.52 -15.80 13.60
N ALA A 512 -18.52 -16.55 13.14
CA ALA A 512 -19.78 -16.01 12.63
C ALA A 512 -20.50 -15.17 13.69
N ARG A 513 -20.58 -15.67 14.93
CA ARG A 513 -21.17 -14.95 16.05
C ARG A 513 -20.39 -13.67 16.38
N LEU A 514 -19.07 -13.74 16.54
CA LEU A 514 -18.27 -12.56 16.83
C LEU A 514 -18.35 -11.53 15.69
N PHE A 515 -18.31 -11.97 14.44
CA PHE A 515 -18.44 -11.10 13.27
C PHE A 515 -19.73 -10.28 13.31
N GLY A 516 -20.87 -10.93 13.51
CA GLY A 516 -22.16 -10.25 13.60
C GLY A 516 -22.23 -9.26 14.78
N LEU A 517 -21.66 -9.65 15.92
CA LEU A 517 -21.59 -8.76 17.09
C LEU A 517 -20.70 -7.52 16.83
N LEU A 518 -19.55 -7.69 16.18
CA LEU A 518 -18.62 -6.59 15.87
C LEU A 518 -19.26 -5.48 15.03
N GLY A 519 -20.26 -5.81 14.20
CA GLY A 519 -21.04 -4.81 13.47
C GLY A 519 -21.77 -3.79 14.36
N TRP A 520 -21.90 -4.06 15.66
CA TRP A 520 -22.50 -3.19 16.66
C TRP A 520 -21.48 -2.44 17.54
N HIS A 521 -20.18 -2.56 17.24
CA HIS A 521 -19.13 -1.78 17.89
C HIS A 521 -19.13 -0.33 17.36
N PRO A 522 -19.09 0.71 18.22
CA PRO A 522 -19.24 2.11 17.81
C PRO A 522 -17.97 2.76 17.27
N GLY A 523 -16.81 2.17 17.55
CA GLY A 523 -15.50 2.73 17.20
C GLY A 523 -14.90 2.15 15.90
N PRO A 524 -13.99 2.91 15.25
CA PRO A 524 -13.34 2.48 14.01
C PRO A 524 -12.42 1.28 14.20
N GLU A 525 -11.87 1.12 15.41
CA GLU A 525 -11.06 -0.01 15.81
C GLU A 525 -11.60 -0.63 17.10
N VAL A 526 -11.55 -1.97 17.16
CA VAL A 526 -11.90 -2.78 18.31
C VAL A 526 -10.66 -3.45 18.90
N SER A 527 -10.53 -3.38 20.21
CA SER A 527 -9.50 -4.10 20.97
C SER A 527 -9.88 -5.57 21.13
N VAL A 528 -8.88 -6.46 21.34
CA VAL A 528 -9.17 -7.86 21.71
C VAL A 528 -10.04 -7.95 22.97
N ALA A 529 -9.82 -7.07 23.97
CA ALA A 529 -10.58 -7.07 25.21
C ALA A 529 -12.03 -6.60 25.02
N ALA A 530 -12.26 -5.61 24.15
CA ALA A 530 -13.59 -5.14 23.79
C ALA A 530 -14.35 -6.21 22.99
N ALA A 531 -13.70 -6.85 22.01
CA ALA A 531 -14.26 -7.97 21.27
C ALA A 531 -14.60 -9.17 22.17
N ALA A 532 -13.73 -9.48 23.14
CA ALA A 532 -13.96 -10.51 24.14
C ALA A 532 -15.19 -10.20 25.01
N SER A 533 -15.30 -8.96 25.48
CA SER A 533 -16.43 -8.49 26.28
C SER A 533 -17.74 -8.57 25.49
N LEU A 534 -17.70 -8.12 24.23
CA LEU A 534 -18.85 -8.15 23.33
C LEU A 534 -19.33 -9.60 23.09
N ALA A 535 -18.40 -10.53 22.81
CA ALA A 535 -18.72 -11.94 22.66
C ALA A 535 -19.04 -12.67 23.99
N GLY A 536 -18.62 -12.14 25.13
CA GLY A 536 -18.74 -12.81 26.43
C GLY A 536 -17.84 -14.05 26.53
N VAL A 537 -16.62 -13.94 26.03
CA VAL A 537 -15.61 -15.01 26.02
C VAL A 537 -14.28 -14.50 26.58
N GLU A 538 -13.36 -15.42 26.87
CA GLU A 538 -12.01 -15.04 27.32
C GLU A 538 -11.20 -14.32 26.22
N PRO A 539 -10.32 -13.36 26.56
CA PRO A 539 -9.51 -12.63 25.58
C PRO A 539 -8.67 -13.51 24.65
N ARG A 540 -8.25 -14.69 25.11
CA ARG A 540 -7.52 -15.67 24.28
C ARG A 540 -8.40 -16.29 23.20
N GLU A 541 -9.66 -16.59 23.52
CA GLU A 541 -10.63 -17.11 22.57
C GLU A 541 -10.98 -16.03 21.54
N ALA A 542 -11.29 -14.81 22.00
CA ALA A 542 -11.55 -13.67 21.11
C ALA A 542 -10.41 -13.41 20.13
N ARG A 543 -9.15 -13.48 20.59
CA ARG A 543 -7.97 -13.36 19.71
C ARG A 543 -7.93 -14.43 18.62
N THR A 544 -8.27 -15.67 18.97
CA THR A 544 -8.29 -16.80 18.02
C THR A 544 -9.37 -16.58 16.96
N THR A 545 -10.55 -16.14 17.39
CA THR A 545 -11.69 -15.83 16.51
C THR A 545 -11.39 -14.62 15.62
N LEU A 546 -10.80 -13.55 16.14
CA LEU A 546 -10.34 -12.39 15.37
C LEU A 546 -9.27 -12.76 14.33
N ALA A 547 -8.37 -13.68 14.67
CA ALA A 547 -7.39 -14.20 13.73
C ALA A 547 -8.05 -14.98 12.57
N GLU A 548 -9.13 -15.72 12.84
CA GLU A 548 -9.94 -16.36 11.79
C GLU A 548 -10.61 -15.31 10.88
N LEU A 549 -11.26 -14.30 11.45
CA LEU A 549 -11.88 -13.20 10.69
C LEU A 549 -10.84 -12.45 9.84
N ARG A 550 -9.63 -12.25 10.38
CA ARG A 550 -8.51 -11.63 9.66
C ARG A 550 -8.06 -12.49 8.49
N ARG A 551 -7.99 -13.81 8.65
CA ARG A 551 -7.58 -14.74 7.57
C ARG A 551 -8.50 -14.66 6.36
N VAL A 552 -9.80 -14.38 6.56
CA VAL A 552 -10.80 -14.19 5.49
C VAL A 552 -11.02 -12.73 5.09
N ASN A 553 -10.17 -11.80 5.56
CA ASN A 553 -10.26 -10.36 5.29
C ASN A 553 -11.64 -9.73 5.63
N LEU A 554 -12.28 -10.19 6.71
CA LEU A 554 -13.47 -9.55 7.29
C LEU A 554 -13.12 -8.53 8.38
N VAL A 555 -11.91 -8.60 8.93
CA VAL A 555 -11.30 -7.59 9.79
C VAL A 555 -9.86 -7.34 9.35
N VAL A 556 -9.34 -6.14 9.62
CA VAL A 556 -7.94 -5.78 9.36
C VAL A 556 -7.25 -5.48 10.67
N GLU A 557 -6.05 -6.01 10.88
CA GLU A 557 -5.24 -5.72 12.07
C GLU A 557 -4.19 -4.65 11.70
N HIS A 558 -4.40 -3.41 12.13
CA HIS A 558 -3.49 -2.28 11.83
C HIS A 558 -2.34 -2.17 12.83
N ALA A 559 -2.58 -2.57 14.07
CA ALA A 559 -1.59 -2.66 15.13
C ALA A 559 -1.83 -3.94 15.95
N PRO A 560 -0.82 -4.48 16.65
CA PRO A 560 -0.97 -5.70 17.43
C PRO A 560 -2.17 -5.66 18.39
N GLY A 561 -3.17 -6.51 18.14
CA GLY A 561 -4.39 -6.59 18.96
C GLY A 561 -5.45 -5.50 18.69
N ARG A 562 -5.32 -4.74 17.59
CA ARG A 562 -6.27 -3.71 17.14
C ARG A 562 -6.83 -4.07 15.78
N PHE A 563 -8.15 -4.22 15.73
CA PHE A 563 -8.85 -4.70 14.53
C PHE A 563 -9.86 -3.67 14.06
N SER A 564 -9.99 -3.45 12.76
CA SER A 564 -11.03 -2.62 12.15
C SER A 564 -11.91 -3.47 11.24
N GLN A 565 -13.15 -3.03 11.05
CA GLN A 565 -14.03 -3.53 10.00
C GLN A 565 -14.24 -2.42 8.98
N HIS A 566 -14.27 -2.81 7.71
CA HIS A 566 -14.64 -1.89 6.66
C HIS A 566 -16.12 -1.51 6.77
N ASP A 567 -16.51 -0.27 6.53
CA ASP A 567 -17.87 0.24 6.81
C ASP A 567 -18.99 -0.61 6.22
N LEU A 568 -18.86 -1.05 4.96
CA LEU A 568 -19.82 -1.94 4.30
C LEU A 568 -19.86 -3.36 4.89
N VAL A 569 -18.72 -3.84 5.40
CA VAL A 569 -18.61 -5.12 6.10
C VAL A 569 -19.23 -5.01 7.50
N CYS A 570 -19.05 -3.87 8.18
CA CYS A 570 -19.70 -3.55 9.44
C CYS A 570 -21.23 -3.46 9.30
N ALA A 571 -21.71 -2.78 8.25
CA ALA A 571 -23.13 -2.73 7.92
C ALA A 571 -23.71 -4.13 7.68
N TYR A 572 -23.00 -4.98 6.93
CA TYR A 572 -23.42 -6.36 6.68
C TYR A 572 -23.44 -7.18 7.97
N ALA A 573 -22.38 -7.09 8.79
CA ALA A 573 -22.32 -7.74 10.10
C ALA A 573 -23.50 -7.35 11.00
N ARG A 574 -23.89 -6.07 10.99
CA ARG A 574 -25.01 -5.55 11.78
C ARG A 574 -26.36 -6.13 11.36
N GLU A 575 -26.61 -6.31 10.05
CA GLU A 575 -27.84 -6.94 9.55
C GLU A 575 -28.01 -8.40 10.00
N LEU A 576 -26.91 -9.10 10.31
CA LEU A 576 -26.94 -10.53 10.68
C LEU A 576 -27.47 -10.78 12.10
N VAL A 577 -27.46 -9.78 12.97
CA VAL A 577 -27.84 -9.93 14.39
C VAL A 577 -28.79 -8.81 14.77
N SER A 578 -29.96 -9.17 15.32
CA SER A 578 -30.94 -8.18 15.77
C SER A 578 -30.45 -7.36 16.96
N ALA A 579 -30.97 -6.14 17.10
CA ALA A 579 -30.68 -5.24 18.23
C ALA A 579 -30.94 -5.91 19.60
N GLU A 580 -31.98 -6.74 19.68
CA GLU A 580 -32.33 -7.44 20.91
C GLU A 580 -31.36 -8.57 21.24
N ALA A 581 -30.89 -9.30 20.23
CA ALA A 581 -29.93 -10.40 20.41
C ALA A 581 -28.52 -9.91 20.80
N VAL A 582 -28.11 -8.73 20.33
CA VAL A 582 -26.79 -8.15 20.64
C VAL A 582 -26.75 -7.43 21.99
N ARG A 583 -27.91 -7.07 22.55
CA ARG A 583 -28.03 -6.23 23.75
C ARG A 583 -27.19 -6.71 24.95
N PRO A 584 -27.13 -8.02 25.30
CA PRO A 584 -26.26 -8.48 26.39
C PRO A 584 -24.76 -8.33 26.08
N GLY A 585 -24.37 -8.43 24.81
CA GLY A 585 -23.00 -8.17 24.37
C GLY A 585 -22.62 -6.70 24.48
N LEU A 586 -23.53 -5.81 24.08
CA LEU A 586 -23.33 -4.36 24.24
C LEU A 586 -23.18 -3.98 25.71
N ALA A 587 -24.00 -4.54 26.61
CA ALA A 587 -23.88 -4.30 28.04
C ALA A 587 -22.47 -4.61 28.56
N ARG A 588 -21.95 -5.82 28.28
CA ARG A 588 -20.57 -6.21 28.67
C ARG A 588 -19.49 -5.34 28.04
N MET A 589 -19.65 -4.97 26.77
CA MET A 589 -18.70 -4.10 26.08
C MET A 589 -18.70 -2.68 26.67
N PHE A 590 -19.87 -2.13 26.97
CA PHE A 590 -19.99 -0.82 27.60
C PHE A 590 -19.43 -0.84 29.02
N ASP A 591 -19.65 -1.91 29.78
CA ASP A 591 -19.02 -2.10 31.09
C ASP A 591 -17.50 -2.23 30.98
N HIS A 592 -16.99 -2.95 29.98
CA HIS A 592 -15.54 -2.99 29.72
C HIS A 592 -14.97 -1.59 29.56
N TYR A 593 -15.58 -0.75 28.72
CA TYR A 593 -15.10 0.61 28.49
C TYR A 593 -15.28 1.52 29.71
N LEU A 594 -16.46 1.50 30.35
CA LEU A 594 -16.77 2.33 31.51
C LEU A 594 -15.86 2.01 32.71
N HIS A 595 -15.74 0.73 33.07
CA HIS A 595 -14.93 0.33 34.21
C HIS A 595 -13.43 0.47 33.95
N SER A 596 -12.97 0.26 32.71
CA SER A 596 -11.58 0.52 32.35
C SER A 596 -11.28 2.03 32.36
N ALA A 597 -12.20 2.87 31.87
CA ALA A 597 -12.06 4.32 31.94
C ALA A 597 -12.06 4.81 33.39
N ASP A 598 -12.97 4.30 34.22
CA ASP A 598 -12.99 4.62 35.65
C ASP A 598 -11.69 4.20 36.34
N ALA A 599 -11.16 3.00 36.08
CA ALA A 599 -9.89 2.54 36.63
C ALA A 599 -8.69 3.40 36.15
N ALA A 600 -8.65 3.73 34.86
CA ALA A 600 -7.61 4.58 34.28
C ALA A 600 -7.64 5.99 34.88
N ASP A 601 -8.83 6.61 34.95
CA ASP A 601 -9.03 7.92 35.54
C ASP A 601 -8.65 7.93 37.03
N ARG A 602 -8.75 6.78 37.72
CA ARG A 602 -8.47 6.65 39.17
C ARG A 602 -6.97 6.80 39.42
N VAL A 603 -6.17 6.31 38.48
CA VAL A 603 -4.71 6.44 38.46
C VAL A 603 -4.29 7.83 37.98
N LEU A 604 -5.03 8.43 37.03
CA LEU A 604 -4.73 9.79 36.56
C LEU A 604 -5.07 10.86 37.62
N TYR A 605 -6.14 10.67 38.39
CA TYR A 605 -6.65 11.63 39.37
C TYR A 605 -7.18 10.93 40.63
N PRO A 606 -6.30 10.56 41.58
CA PRO A 606 -6.66 9.79 42.78
C PRO A 606 -7.66 10.46 43.72
N HIS A 607 -7.74 11.79 43.70
CA HIS A 607 -8.60 12.60 44.57
C HIS A 607 -9.88 13.08 43.87
N ARG A 608 -10.40 12.30 42.90
CA ARG A 608 -11.67 12.63 42.24
C ARG A 608 -12.86 12.41 43.18
N ASP A 609 -13.98 12.99 42.80
CA ASP A 609 -15.26 12.57 43.36
C ASP A 609 -15.60 11.18 42.83
N GLU A 610 -16.27 10.36 43.63
CA GLU A 610 -16.68 9.02 43.24
C GLU A 610 -18.19 8.99 42.95
N ILE A 611 -18.58 8.24 41.93
CA ILE A 611 -19.99 7.87 41.72
C ILE A 611 -20.14 6.36 41.93
N ALA A 612 -21.36 5.93 42.27
CA ALA A 612 -21.68 4.52 42.36
C ALA A 612 -21.76 3.90 40.95
N LEU A 613 -20.75 3.08 40.61
CA LEU A 613 -20.80 2.17 39.48
C LEU A 613 -21.26 0.79 39.96
N PRO A 614 -22.19 0.10 39.28
CA PRO A 614 -22.53 -1.28 39.60
C PRO A 614 -21.33 -2.18 39.33
N PRO A 615 -21.34 -3.43 39.80
CA PRO A 615 -20.40 -4.41 39.27
C PRO A 615 -20.60 -4.56 37.74
N PRO A 616 -19.50 -4.72 36.99
CA PRO A 616 -19.58 -5.00 35.55
C PRO A 616 -20.29 -6.35 35.31
N GLU A 617 -21.01 -6.45 34.21
CA GLU A 617 -21.64 -7.69 33.76
C GLU A 617 -20.61 -8.84 33.64
N PRO A 618 -20.96 -10.08 34.04
CA PRO A 618 -20.08 -11.23 33.90
C PRO A 618 -19.59 -11.42 32.46
N GLY A 619 -18.28 -11.54 32.29
CA GLY A 619 -17.63 -11.65 30.97
C GLY A 619 -17.17 -10.33 30.37
N ALA A 620 -17.36 -9.18 31.05
CA ALA A 620 -16.69 -7.93 30.69
C ALA A 620 -15.20 -7.99 31.09
N ALA A 621 -14.29 -7.83 30.12
CA ALA A 621 -12.85 -7.92 30.32
C ALA A 621 -12.26 -6.59 30.82
N VAL A 622 -12.59 -6.17 32.05
CA VAL A 622 -12.15 -4.88 32.62
C VAL A 622 -10.62 -4.82 32.77
N ARG A 623 -10.01 -3.71 32.35
CA ARG A 623 -8.58 -3.46 32.47
C ARG A 623 -8.24 -2.67 33.74
N GLY A 624 -7.26 -3.16 34.50
CA GLY A 624 -6.58 -2.39 35.54
C GLY A 624 -5.31 -1.70 35.01
N PHE A 625 -4.84 -0.69 35.73
CA PHE A 625 -3.67 0.12 35.35
C PHE A 625 -2.70 0.21 36.52
N ALA A 626 -1.42 -0.07 36.27
CA ALA A 626 -0.38 -0.03 37.30
C ALA A 626 0.27 1.36 37.42
N SER A 627 0.14 2.20 36.39
CA SER A 627 0.80 3.50 36.33
C SER A 627 0.01 4.54 35.53
N ARG A 628 0.30 5.81 35.79
CA ARG A 628 -0.26 6.95 35.06
C ARG A 628 0.04 6.90 33.57
N ALA A 629 1.27 6.51 33.21
CA ALA A 629 1.70 6.40 31.82
C ALA A 629 0.87 5.36 31.06
N GLU A 630 0.59 4.21 31.68
CA GLU A 630 -0.24 3.17 31.09
C GLU A 630 -1.69 3.64 30.88
N ALA A 631 -2.28 4.30 31.88
CA ALA A 631 -3.63 4.87 31.80
C ALA A 631 -3.75 5.94 30.71
N MET A 632 -2.75 6.84 30.62
CA MET A 632 -2.68 7.89 29.59
C MET A 632 -2.59 7.29 28.18
N ALA A 633 -1.71 6.31 27.97
CA ALA A 633 -1.56 5.65 26.67
C ALA A 633 -2.83 4.89 26.25
N TRP A 634 -3.53 4.28 27.20
CA TRP A 634 -4.80 3.62 26.91
C TRP A 634 -5.90 4.61 26.52
N PHE A 635 -6.08 5.70 27.27
CA PHE A 635 -7.06 6.72 26.90
C PHE A 635 -6.75 7.34 25.53
N GLN A 636 -5.49 7.63 25.21
CA GLN A 636 -5.12 8.15 23.88
C GLN A 636 -5.59 7.24 22.74
N LEU A 637 -5.56 5.92 22.95
CA LEU A 637 -6.02 4.95 21.96
C LEU A 637 -7.54 4.80 21.94
N GLU A 638 -8.19 4.74 23.10
CA GLU A 638 -9.62 4.44 23.18
C GLU A 638 -10.54 5.66 23.19
N TYR A 639 -10.02 6.89 23.38
CA TYR A 639 -10.85 8.09 23.53
C TYR A 639 -11.82 8.31 22.35
N PRO A 640 -11.41 8.13 21.08
CA PRO A 640 -12.36 8.20 19.96
C PRO A 640 -13.51 7.19 20.08
N VAL A 641 -13.22 5.97 20.53
CA VAL A 641 -14.23 4.92 20.76
C VAL A 641 -15.14 5.29 21.93
N LEU A 642 -14.58 5.82 23.02
CA LEU A 642 -15.32 6.28 24.19
C LEU A 642 -16.28 7.42 23.84
N CYS A 643 -15.87 8.35 22.98
CA CYS A 643 -16.74 9.43 22.49
C CYS A 643 -17.89 8.88 21.62
N ALA A 644 -17.60 8.01 20.65
CA ALA A 644 -18.62 7.40 19.80
C ALA A 644 -19.61 6.54 20.62
N LEU A 645 -19.10 5.83 21.63
CA LEU A 645 -19.88 5.00 22.54
C LEU A 645 -20.96 5.79 23.27
N VAL A 646 -20.73 7.06 23.61
CA VAL A 646 -21.70 7.89 24.34
C VAL A 646 -22.99 8.07 23.56
N SER A 647 -22.90 8.49 22.29
CA SER A 647 -24.06 8.61 21.41
C SER A 647 -24.69 7.25 21.14
N TRP A 648 -23.86 6.24 20.89
CA TRP A 648 -24.32 4.88 20.63
C TRP A 648 -25.11 4.28 21.81
N ALA A 649 -24.62 4.48 23.03
CA ALA A 649 -25.27 4.04 24.26
C ALA A 649 -26.59 4.79 24.47
N HIS A 650 -26.65 6.08 24.15
CA HIS A 650 -27.90 6.84 24.21
C HIS A 650 -28.94 6.30 23.21
N GLU A 651 -28.57 6.13 21.94
CA GLU A 651 -29.45 5.65 20.86
C GLU A 651 -29.95 4.22 21.09
N THR A 652 -29.15 3.38 21.75
CA THR A 652 -29.50 1.98 22.06
C THR A 652 -30.17 1.80 23.43
N GLY A 653 -30.49 2.90 24.14
CA GLY A 653 -31.22 2.88 25.42
C GLY A 653 -30.36 2.52 26.64
N PHE A 654 -29.03 2.51 26.51
CA PHE A 654 -28.07 2.38 27.61
C PHE A 654 -27.73 3.75 28.22
N HIS A 655 -28.77 4.49 28.60
CA HIS A 655 -28.65 5.87 29.08
C HIS A 655 -27.71 6.02 30.27
N ARG A 656 -27.57 4.98 31.09
CA ARG A 656 -26.64 4.98 32.22
C ARG A 656 -25.19 5.10 31.75
N HIS A 657 -24.76 4.23 30.84
CA HIS A 657 -23.42 4.28 30.26
C HIS A 657 -23.18 5.59 29.52
N ALA A 658 -24.20 6.10 28.82
CA ALA A 658 -24.13 7.36 28.09
C ALA A 658 -23.78 8.56 28.99
N TRP A 659 -24.18 8.58 30.27
CA TRP A 659 -23.78 9.66 31.19
C TRP A 659 -22.56 9.32 32.07
N GLN A 660 -22.36 8.04 32.42
CA GLN A 660 -21.25 7.62 33.27
C GLN A 660 -19.90 7.59 32.53
N VAL A 661 -19.89 7.29 31.23
CA VAL A 661 -18.64 7.30 30.44
C VAL A 661 -18.04 8.71 30.33
N PRO A 662 -18.81 9.78 29.99
CA PRO A 662 -18.29 11.14 29.99
C PRO A 662 -17.79 11.59 31.36
N TRP A 663 -18.43 11.15 32.44
CA TRP A 663 -17.91 11.37 33.79
C TRP A 663 -16.51 10.75 33.96
N ALA A 664 -16.33 9.48 33.57
CA ALA A 664 -15.07 8.74 33.70
C ALA A 664 -13.95 9.19 32.75
N THR A 665 -14.24 9.97 31.70
CA THR A 665 -13.23 10.47 30.75
C THR A 665 -12.82 11.92 30.98
N THR A 666 -13.47 12.60 31.93
CA THR A 666 -13.34 14.06 32.09
C THR A 666 -11.92 14.51 32.47
N ALA A 667 -11.17 13.77 33.29
CA ALA A 667 -9.82 14.20 33.66
C ALA A 667 -8.86 14.11 32.46
N PHE A 668 -8.91 13.00 31.73
CA PHE A 668 -8.13 12.81 30.51
C PHE A 668 -8.42 13.90 29.47
N ALA A 669 -9.71 14.12 29.15
CA ALA A 669 -10.11 15.13 28.18
C ALA A 669 -9.61 16.53 28.56
N ARG A 670 -9.60 16.87 29.86
CA ARG A 670 -9.02 18.14 30.32
C ARG A 670 -7.51 18.18 30.06
N LEU A 671 -6.76 17.17 30.51
CA LEU A 671 -5.29 17.14 30.43
C LEU A 671 -4.77 17.23 28.99
N ARG A 672 -5.54 16.70 28.04
CA ARG A 672 -5.17 16.59 26.62
C ARG A 672 -5.81 17.62 25.70
N GLY A 673 -6.69 18.49 26.21
CA GLY A 673 -7.31 19.54 25.41
C GLY A 673 -8.55 19.13 24.61
N HIS A 674 -9.13 17.94 24.84
CA HIS A 674 -10.33 17.44 24.14
C HIS A 674 -11.64 18.10 24.60
N TRP A 675 -11.65 19.41 24.84
CA TRP A 675 -12.77 20.08 25.50
C TRP A 675 -14.02 20.21 24.62
N HIS A 676 -13.85 20.39 23.31
CA HIS A 676 -14.97 20.45 22.36
C HIS A 676 -15.71 19.11 22.28
N GLU A 677 -14.97 18.03 22.05
CA GLU A 677 -15.50 16.67 21.96
C GLU A 677 -16.17 16.27 23.29
N GLN A 678 -15.49 16.54 24.40
CA GLN A 678 -16.04 16.26 25.73
C GLN A 678 -17.29 17.08 26.03
N ALA A 679 -17.38 18.34 25.64
CA ALA A 679 -18.60 19.13 25.80
C ALA A 679 -19.78 18.51 25.02
N GLY A 680 -19.54 18.00 23.81
CA GLY A 680 -20.52 17.25 23.03
C GLY A 680 -20.99 15.99 23.76
N CYS A 681 -20.06 15.18 24.28
CA CYS A 681 -20.41 14.00 25.09
C CYS A 681 -21.21 14.35 26.35
N GLN A 682 -20.91 15.48 27.00
CA GLN A 682 -21.64 15.92 28.20
C GLN A 682 -23.08 16.41 27.88
N LEU A 683 -23.34 16.91 26.68
CA LEU A 683 -24.71 17.23 26.24
C LEU A 683 -25.57 15.95 26.12
N VAL A 684 -25.01 14.91 25.50
CA VAL A 684 -25.67 13.60 25.39
C VAL A 684 -25.85 12.97 26.78
N ALA A 685 -24.85 13.08 27.65
CA ALA A 685 -24.94 12.65 29.05
C ALA A 685 -26.10 13.33 29.80
N LEU A 686 -26.28 14.63 29.59
CA LEU A 686 -27.35 15.40 30.22
C LEU A 686 -28.73 14.92 29.76
N GLU A 687 -28.90 14.66 28.46
CA GLU A 687 -30.14 14.13 27.91
C GLU A 687 -30.42 12.71 28.43
N ALA A 688 -29.40 11.85 28.42
CA ALA A 688 -29.50 10.48 28.93
C ALA A 688 -29.85 10.43 30.43
N ALA A 689 -29.24 11.28 31.25
CA ALA A 689 -29.54 11.36 32.68
C ALA A 689 -30.96 11.88 32.95
N ARG A 690 -31.48 12.80 32.12
CA ARG A 690 -32.87 13.27 32.21
C ARG A 690 -33.87 12.16 31.85
N LEU A 691 -33.59 11.35 30.83
CA LEU A 691 -34.44 10.21 30.48
C LEU A 691 -34.49 9.13 31.57
N LEU A 692 -33.45 9.06 32.41
CA LEU A 692 -33.39 8.17 33.57
C LEU A 692 -34.01 8.76 34.84
N ASP A 693 -34.43 10.03 34.81
CA ASP A 693 -34.77 10.80 36.01
C ASP A 693 -33.68 10.71 37.10
N ASP A 694 -32.40 10.71 36.69
CA ASP A 694 -31.24 10.58 37.58
C ASP A 694 -30.66 11.96 37.94
N PRO A 695 -30.97 12.52 39.13
CA PRO A 695 -30.49 13.85 39.52
C PRO A 695 -28.97 13.90 39.69
N VAL A 696 -28.31 12.78 40.03
CA VAL A 696 -26.85 12.72 40.16
C VAL A 696 -26.21 12.81 38.77
N GLY A 697 -26.78 12.10 37.79
CA GLY A 697 -26.37 12.19 36.40
C GLY A 697 -26.55 13.59 35.82
N VAL A 698 -27.71 14.23 36.05
CA VAL A 698 -28.02 15.59 35.57
C VAL A 698 -27.05 16.61 36.17
N MET A 699 -26.83 16.56 37.49
CA MET A 699 -25.85 17.40 38.18
C MET A 699 -24.44 17.19 37.62
N SER A 700 -24.02 15.93 37.44
CA SER A 700 -22.68 15.59 36.94
C SER A 700 -22.46 16.10 35.53
N ALA A 701 -23.44 15.96 34.64
CA ALA A 701 -23.37 16.45 33.27
C ALA A 701 -23.30 17.98 33.21
N HIS A 702 -24.13 18.69 33.99
CA HIS A 702 -24.05 20.15 34.09
C HIS A 702 -22.69 20.62 34.62
N ARG A 703 -22.14 19.96 35.65
CA ARG A 703 -20.80 20.26 36.14
C ARG A 703 -19.73 20.02 35.08
N GLY A 704 -19.83 18.93 34.32
CA GLY A 704 -18.96 18.60 33.20
C GLY A 704 -18.99 19.66 32.10
N LEU A 705 -20.18 20.06 31.66
CA LEU A 705 -20.40 21.15 30.70
C LEU A 705 -19.81 22.46 31.20
N GLY A 706 -20.04 22.81 32.47
CA GLY A 706 -19.44 23.97 33.12
C GLY A 706 -17.92 23.98 32.98
N ARG A 707 -17.28 22.87 33.36
CA ARG A 707 -15.82 22.73 33.30
C ARG A 707 -15.27 22.81 31.88
N MET A 708 -15.90 22.16 30.91
CA MET A 708 -15.42 22.21 29.52
C MET A 708 -15.58 23.60 28.91
N ASN A 709 -16.69 24.29 29.19
CA ASN A 709 -16.93 25.64 28.67
C ASN A 709 -16.02 26.71 29.28
N ILE A 710 -15.53 26.53 30.52
CA ILE A 710 -14.45 27.36 31.09
C ILE A 710 -13.22 27.29 30.18
N MET A 711 -12.76 26.09 29.85
CA MET A 711 -11.57 25.89 29.01
C MET A 711 -11.76 26.43 27.59
N LEU A 712 -12.99 26.32 27.05
CA LEU A 712 -13.38 26.89 25.76
C LEU A 712 -13.60 28.41 25.77
N ARG A 713 -13.39 29.08 26.91
CA ARG A 713 -13.61 30.53 27.11
C ARG A 713 -15.06 30.99 26.86
N ARG A 714 -16.03 30.07 27.00
CA ARG A 714 -17.48 30.34 26.92
C ARG A 714 -18.04 30.55 28.32
N LEU A 715 -17.60 31.63 28.96
CA LEU A 715 -17.77 31.84 30.41
C LEU A 715 -19.25 31.95 30.83
N ASP A 716 -20.10 32.62 30.04
CA ASP A 716 -21.53 32.73 30.35
C ASP A 716 -22.25 31.36 30.35
N VAL A 717 -21.93 30.52 29.36
CA VAL A 717 -22.48 29.16 29.23
C VAL A 717 -21.97 28.29 30.40
N ALA A 718 -20.70 28.43 30.76
CA ALA A 718 -20.13 27.72 31.89
C ALA A 718 -20.80 28.12 33.20
N GLU A 719 -21.05 29.41 33.41
CA GLU A 719 -21.66 29.93 34.64
C GLU A 719 -23.09 29.42 34.78
N HIS A 720 -23.87 29.45 33.70
CA HIS A 720 -25.22 28.91 33.66
C HIS A 720 -25.26 27.45 34.13
N HIS A 721 -24.40 26.59 33.57
CA HIS A 721 -24.37 25.18 33.93
C HIS A 721 -23.83 24.92 35.34
N LEU A 722 -22.81 25.65 35.80
CA LEU A 722 -22.27 25.48 37.15
C LEU A 722 -23.26 25.94 38.23
N ARG A 723 -24.06 26.98 37.98
CA ARG A 723 -25.11 27.40 38.92
C ARG A 723 -26.20 26.34 39.06
N ILE A 724 -26.67 25.75 37.94
CA ILE A 724 -27.63 24.63 37.98
C ILE A 724 -27.04 23.44 38.76
N ALA A 725 -25.80 23.06 38.46
CA ALA A 725 -25.14 21.98 39.18
C ALA A 725 -25.00 22.29 40.68
N LEU A 726 -24.75 23.55 41.05
CA LEU A 726 -24.61 23.98 42.44
C LEU A 726 -25.93 23.84 43.20
N ASP A 727 -27.04 24.24 42.59
CA ASP A 727 -28.36 24.13 43.20
C ASP A 727 -28.79 22.66 43.35
N LEU A 728 -28.56 21.83 42.33
CA LEU A 728 -28.78 20.39 42.42
C LEU A 728 -27.91 19.73 43.51
N ALA A 729 -26.64 20.11 43.64
CA ALA A 729 -25.76 19.61 44.69
C ALA A 729 -26.24 20.00 46.10
N ARG A 730 -26.88 21.17 46.24
CA ARG A 730 -27.49 21.60 47.51
C ARG A 730 -28.73 20.76 47.83
N GLU A 731 -29.60 20.55 46.85
CA GLU A 731 -30.81 19.72 46.99
C GLU A 731 -30.47 18.26 47.33
N LEU A 732 -29.44 17.70 46.71
CA LEU A 732 -28.94 16.35 46.98
C LEU A 732 -28.15 16.24 48.29
N GLY A 733 -27.81 17.36 48.93
CA GLY A 733 -27.01 17.38 50.16
C GLY A 733 -25.54 16.98 49.96
N ASP A 734 -25.04 16.94 48.73
CA ASP A 734 -23.66 16.54 48.44
C ASP A 734 -22.68 17.72 48.65
N ARG A 735 -22.17 17.81 49.88
CA ARG A 735 -21.23 18.87 50.29
C ARG A 735 -19.90 18.81 49.52
N ARG A 736 -19.43 17.62 49.14
CA ARG A 736 -18.14 17.47 48.43
C ARG A 736 -18.27 17.94 46.99
N VAL A 737 -19.35 17.55 46.30
CA VAL A 737 -19.62 18.07 44.95
C VAL A 737 -19.86 19.57 44.98
N ARG A 738 -20.59 20.09 45.97
CA ARG A 738 -20.77 21.53 46.19
C ARG A 738 -19.44 22.28 46.32
N ALA A 739 -18.50 21.76 47.12
CA ALA A 739 -17.16 22.34 47.26
C ALA A 739 -16.40 22.38 45.93
N ASN A 740 -16.46 21.28 45.16
CA ASN A 740 -15.84 21.22 43.84
C ASN A 740 -16.47 22.17 42.82
N ILE A 741 -17.80 22.37 42.85
CA ILE A 741 -18.49 23.31 41.97
C ILE A 741 -18.09 24.75 42.31
N HIS A 742 -18.00 25.09 43.60
CA HIS A 742 -17.46 26.38 44.04
C HIS A 742 -16.02 26.59 43.55
N ARG A 743 -15.16 25.57 43.60
CA ARG A 743 -13.81 25.67 43.01
C ARG A 743 -13.84 25.93 41.51
N HIS A 744 -14.74 25.28 40.77
CA HIS A 744 -14.90 25.52 39.32
C HIS A 744 -15.45 26.92 39.02
N LEU A 745 -16.39 27.43 39.82
CA LEU A 745 -16.86 28.82 39.75
C LEU A 745 -15.72 29.81 40.06
N GLY A 746 -14.84 29.47 41.01
CA GLY A 746 -13.62 30.21 41.27
C GLY A 746 -12.76 30.39 40.03
N GLY A 747 -12.43 29.28 39.35
CA GLY A 747 -11.66 29.31 38.10
C GLY A 747 -12.40 29.97 36.93
N LEU A 748 -13.74 29.91 36.90
CA LEU A 748 -14.54 30.64 35.91
C LEU A 748 -14.37 32.15 36.05
N TYR A 749 -14.51 32.67 37.28
CA TYR A 749 -14.40 34.10 37.53
C TYR A 749 -12.97 34.60 37.44
N GLU A 750 -11.98 33.75 37.73
CA GLU A 750 -10.58 34.02 37.42
C GLU A 750 -10.39 34.33 35.93
N PHE A 751 -10.89 33.47 35.04
CA PHE A 751 -10.79 33.71 33.60
C PHE A 751 -11.64 34.88 33.09
N ALA A 752 -12.66 35.28 33.86
CA ALA A 752 -13.49 36.47 33.60
C ALA A 752 -12.89 37.76 34.16
N ASP A 753 -11.71 37.72 34.80
CA ASP A 753 -11.08 38.85 35.49
C ASP A 753 -11.96 39.46 36.62
N ARG A 754 -12.74 38.60 37.28
CA ARG A 754 -13.68 38.95 38.38
C ARG A 754 -13.16 38.41 39.70
N ALA A 755 -12.07 39.00 40.17
CA ALA A 755 -11.28 38.42 41.26
C ALA A 755 -12.00 38.38 42.63
N VAL A 756 -12.94 39.29 42.91
CA VAL A 756 -13.72 39.28 44.15
C VAL A 756 -14.64 38.07 44.20
N GLU A 757 -15.35 37.79 43.12
CA GLU A 757 -16.22 36.62 42.98
C GLU A 757 -15.41 35.31 42.95
N ALA A 758 -14.24 35.32 42.30
CA ALA A 758 -13.32 34.19 42.31
C ALA A 758 -12.86 33.85 43.74
N LEU A 759 -12.41 34.87 44.50
CA LEU A 759 -12.00 34.71 45.89
C LEU A 759 -13.16 34.18 46.75
N HIS A 760 -14.35 34.78 46.65
CA HIS A 760 -15.54 34.34 47.39
C HIS A 760 -15.82 32.85 47.21
N HIS A 761 -15.83 32.35 45.97
CA HIS A 761 -16.12 30.95 45.71
C HIS A 761 -14.97 30.01 46.09
N THR A 762 -13.71 30.42 45.93
CA THR A 762 -12.58 29.61 46.39
C THR A 762 -12.51 29.50 47.91
N GLU A 763 -12.89 30.55 48.65
CA GLU A 763 -13.03 30.51 50.12
C GLU A 763 -14.21 29.61 50.56
N GLN A 764 -15.35 29.67 49.87
CA GLN A 764 -16.46 28.74 50.11
C GLN A 764 -16.06 27.28 49.87
N ALA A 765 -15.29 27.00 48.81
CA ALA A 765 -14.76 25.67 48.55
C ALA A 765 -13.81 25.21 49.67
N PHE A 766 -12.90 26.08 50.11
CA PHE A 766 -11.96 25.79 51.20
C PHE A 766 -12.69 25.42 52.49
N GLU A 767 -13.67 26.23 52.91
CA GLU A 767 -14.44 25.95 54.14
C GLU A 767 -15.17 24.61 54.07
N LEU A 768 -15.81 24.31 52.93
CA LEU A 768 -16.48 23.02 52.75
C LEU A 768 -15.50 21.85 52.79
N PHE A 769 -14.34 21.94 52.14
CA PHE A 769 -13.33 20.88 52.19
C PHE A 769 -12.74 20.73 53.59
N ARG A 770 -12.54 21.84 54.32
CA ARG A 770 -12.06 21.85 55.71
C ARG A 770 -13.03 21.13 56.63
N GLU A 771 -14.33 21.42 56.51
CA GLU A 771 -15.39 20.75 57.27
C GLU A 771 -15.49 19.25 56.95
N LEU A 772 -15.16 18.86 55.72
CA LEU A 772 -15.14 17.46 55.28
C LEU A 772 -13.83 16.73 55.65
N GLY A 773 -12.84 17.42 56.20
CA GLY A 773 -11.50 16.86 56.45
C GLY A 773 -10.72 16.51 55.18
N ASP A 774 -11.12 17.06 54.03
CA ASP A 774 -10.50 16.79 52.73
C ASP A 774 -9.24 17.64 52.54
N ARG A 775 -8.09 17.08 52.92
CA ARG A 775 -6.79 17.76 52.83
C ARG A 775 -6.41 18.16 51.40
N ALA A 776 -6.72 17.31 50.41
CA ALA A 776 -6.41 17.58 49.01
C ALA A 776 -7.32 18.69 48.45
N GLY A 777 -8.59 18.72 48.84
CA GLY A 777 -9.51 19.82 48.55
C GLY A 777 -9.07 21.14 49.19
N CYS A 778 -8.59 21.11 50.43
CA CYS A 778 -8.04 22.29 51.12
C CYS A 778 -6.81 22.84 50.39
N ALA A 779 -5.84 21.99 50.03
CA ALA A 779 -4.63 22.40 49.30
C ALA A 779 -4.97 23.04 47.94
N ARG A 780 -5.85 22.41 47.16
CA ARG A 780 -6.34 22.97 45.88
C ARG A 780 -7.02 24.33 46.05
N SER A 781 -7.80 24.50 47.12
CA SER A 781 -8.49 25.76 47.37
C SER A 781 -7.53 26.85 47.88
N LEU A 782 -6.52 26.50 48.69
CA LEU A 782 -5.48 27.42 49.13
C LEU A 782 -4.65 27.93 47.95
N ASN A 783 -4.25 27.07 47.02
CA ASN A 783 -3.55 27.52 45.83
C ASN A 783 -4.40 28.48 45.00
N ALA A 784 -5.69 28.17 44.80
CA ALA A 784 -6.61 29.04 44.08
C ALA A 784 -6.85 30.39 44.79
N ILE A 785 -6.95 30.40 46.12
CA ILE A 785 -7.02 31.62 46.94
C ILE A 785 -5.74 32.45 46.76
N GLY A 786 -4.57 31.80 46.83
CA GLY A 786 -3.28 32.45 46.63
C GLY A 786 -3.17 33.08 45.25
N TRP A 787 -3.54 32.34 44.19
CA TRP A 787 -3.62 32.84 42.83
C TRP A 787 -4.54 34.07 42.69
N ASN A 788 -5.77 33.98 43.19
CA ASN A 788 -6.74 35.08 43.14
C ASN A 788 -6.28 36.32 43.93
N ARG A 789 -5.54 36.14 45.04
CA ARG A 789 -4.92 37.25 45.78
C ARG A 789 -3.77 37.87 45.01
N ALA A 790 -2.98 37.06 44.30
CA ALA A 790 -1.89 37.53 43.47
C ALA A 790 -2.39 38.39 42.29
N THR A 791 -3.49 38.01 41.64
CA THR A 791 -4.03 38.77 40.50
C THR A 791 -4.58 40.14 40.89
N VAL A 792 -5.03 40.33 42.14
CA VAL A 792 -5.45 41.64 42.69
C VAL A 792 -4.34 42.44 43.37
N GLY A 793 -3.10 41.92 43.36
CA GLY A 793 -1.93 42.61 43.89
C GLY A 793 -1.57 42.33 45.35
N ASP A 794 -2.29 41.45 46.08
CA ASP A 794 -1.95 41.03 47.44
C ASP A 794 -0.92 39.88 47.43
N HIS A 795 0.23 40.15 46.80
CA HIS A 795 1.27 39.16 46.54
C HIS A 795 1.87 38.54 47.81
N ARG A 796 1.93 39.29 48.93
CA ARG A 796 2.50 38.78 50.19
C ARG A 796 1.62 37.73 50.86
N ARG A 797 0.30 37.93 50.88
CA ARG A 797 -0.62 36.91 51.40
C ARG A 797 -0.74 35.74 50.44
N ALA A 798 -0.75 36.02 49.13
CA ALA A 798 -0.70 34.99 48.10
C ALA A 798 0.48 34.02 48.29
N LEU A 799 1.67 34.55 48.55
CA LEU A 799 2.87 33.74 48.82
C LEU A 799 2.64 32.74 49.96
N ALA A 800 2.15 33.22 51.12
CA ALA A 800 1.92 32.37 52.28
C ALA A 800 0.85 31.30 52.06
N ASP A 801 -0.20 31.61 51.29
CA ASP A 801 -1.25 30.63 50.95
C ASP A 801 -0.73 29.56 49.97
N CYS A 802 0.04 29.96 48.95
CA CYS A 802 0.67 29.05 47.99
C CYS A 802 1.73 28.17 48.65
N GLU A 803 2.58 28.69 49.54
CA GLU A 803 3.57 27.88 50.29
C GLU A 803 2.89 26.79 51.12
N ARG A 804 1.80 27.12 51.82
CA ARG A 804 0.99 26.15 52.56
C ARG A 804 0.35 25.11 51.65
N ALA A 805 -0.15 25.52 50.48
CA ALA A 805 -0.69 24.59 49.50
C ALA A 805 0.39 23.62 48.99
N LEU A 806 1.60 24.12 48.72
CA LEU A 806 2.73 23.34 48.24
C LEU A 806 3.14 22.28 49.25
N GLU A 807 3.30 22.65 50.52
CA GLU A 807 3.61 21.72 51.61
C GLU A 807 2.57 20.59 51.70
N LEU A 808 1.28 20.93 51.57
CA LEU A 808 0.21 19.93 51.61
C LEU A 808 0.27 18.99 50.40
N PHE A 809 0.49 19.51 49.18
CA PHE A 809 0.57 18.67 47.99
C PHE A 809 1.79 17.74 48.01
N GLN A 810 2.94 18.19 48.49
CA GLN A 810 4.12 17.36 48.67
C GLN A 810 3.88 16.24 49.69
N GLN A 811 3.19 16.54 50.81
CA GLN A 811 2.80 15.50 51.78
C GLN A 811 1.81 14.48 51.21
N LEU A 812 0.95 14.91 50.27
CA LEU A 812 -0.02 14.05 49.60
C LEU A 812 0.57 13.31 48.38
N ASN A 813 1.79 13.65 47.96
CA ASN A 813 2.40 13.22 46.70
C ASN A 813 1.52 13.54 45.47
N ASP A 814 0.81 14.68 45.50
CA ASP A 814 -0.02 15.15 44.39
C ASP A 814 0.83 15.97 43.41
N VAL A 815 1.37 15.29 42.40
CA VAL A 815 2.22 15.88 41.36
C VAL A 815 1.53 17.02 40.59
N LEU A 816 0.22 16.92 40.36
CA LEU A 816 -0.52 17.95 39.63
C LEU A 816 -0.71 19.20 40.48
N GLY A 817 -1.10 19.00 41.75
CA GLY A 817 -1.22 20.09 42.72
C GLY A 817 0.11 20.80 42.97
N GLU A 818 1.20 20.05 43.07
CA GLU A 818 2.55 20.59 43.22
C GLU A 818 2.94 21.45 42.01
N ALA A 819 2.73 20.96 40.78
CA ALA A 819 3.03 21.71 39.55
C ALA A 819 2.28 23.06 39.50
N ALA A 820 0.97 23.04 39.75
CA ALA A 820 0.13 24.25 39.74
C ALA A 820 0.52 25.25 40.82
N THR A 821 0.99 24.77 41.96
CA THR A 821 1.42 25.64 43.06
C THR A 821 2.79 26.25 42.78
N TRP A 822 3.72 25.50 42.19
CA TRP A 822 4.98 26.06 41.71
C TRP A 822 4.79 27.13 40.65
N ASP A 823 3.90 26.92 39.68
CA ASP A 823 3.56 27.96 38.69
C ASP A 823 2.95 29.21 39.34
N SER A 824 2.03 29.02 40.30
CA SER A 824 1.43 30.13 41.06
C SER A 824 2.48 30.91 41.87
N LEU A 825 3.41 30.22 42.55
CA LEU A 825 4.53 30.85 43.25
C LEU A 825 5.44 31.61 42.28
N GLY A 826 5.69 31.07 41.09
CA GLY A 826 6.45 31.75 40.05
C GLY A 826 5.81 33.10 39.66
N TYR A 827 4.49 33.11 39.50
CA TYR A 827 3.74 34.34 39.23
C TYR A 827 3.83 35.33 40.39
N VAL A 828 3.69 34.87 41.63
CA VAL A 828 3.82 35.74 42.82
C VAL A 828 5.21 36.37 42.89
N HIS A 829 6.28 35.59 42.73
CA HIS A 829 7.66 36.10 42.76
C HIS A 829 7.96 37.06 41.60
N HIS A 830 7.42 36.79 40.40
CA HIS A 830 7.54 37.70 39.26
C HIS A 830 7.03 39.10 39.62
N HIS A 831 5.83 39.17 40.20
CA HIS A 831 5.21 40.45 40.56
C HIS A 831 5.79 41.10 41.83
N LEU A 832 6.48 40.35 42.68
CA LEU A 832 7.27 40.89 43.79
C LEU A 832 8.62 41.46 43.33
N GLY A 833 9.04 41.20 42.08
CA GLY A 833 10.34 41.59 41.52
C GLY A 833 11.46 40.59 41.77
N ASP A 834 11.17 39.45 42.39
CA ASP A 834 12.13 38.37 42.66
C ASP A 834 12.24 37.45 41.43
N LEU A 835 12.70 38.01 40.31
CA LEU A 835 12.64 37.35 38.99
C LEU A 835 13.43 36.03 38.91
N ASP A 836 14.58 35.93 39.58
CA ASP A 836 15.36 34.67 39.64
C ASP A 836 14.59 33.55 40.33
N GLU A 837 13.86 33.90 41.38
CA GLU A 837 13.01 32.97 42.12
C GLU A 837 11.80 32.55 41.28
N ALA A 838 11.19 33.50 40.56
CA ALA A 838 10.12 33.20 39.61
C ALA A 838 10.55 32.17 38.56
N VAL A 839 11.73 32.35 37.96
CA VAL A 839 12.32 31.38 37.02
C VAL A 839 12.53 30.02 37.67
N ARG A 840 13.01 29.96 38.93
CA ARG A 840 13.20 28.71 39.66
C ARG A 840 11.88 27.97 39.87
N CYS A 841 10.84 28.68 40.30
CA CYS A 841 9.49 28.13 40.50
C CYS A 841 8.90 27.57 39.19
N TYR A 842 8.94 28.33 38.09
CA TYR A 842 8.46 27.84 36.80
C TYR A 842 9.24 26.61 36.31
N ARG A 843 10.57 26.59 36.49
CA ARG A 843 11.39 25.43 36.15
C ARG A 843 11.10 24.19 37.02
N ALA A 844 10.62 24.38 38.24
CA ALA A 844 10.14 23.28 39.09
C ALA A 844 8.77 22.75 38.63
N ALA A 845 7.88 23.61 38.15
CA ALA A 845 6.55 23.23 37.65
C ALA A 845 6.62 22.40 36.35
N LEU A 846 7.44 22.82 35.37
CA LEU A 846 7.50 22.21 34.03
C LEU A 846 7.72 20.68 33.99
N PRO A 847 8.71 20.09 34.69
CA PRO A 847 8.90 18.64 34.68
C PRO A 847 7.70 17.90 35.29
N LEU A 848 7.04 18.48 36.29
CA LEU A 848 5.85 17.90 36.89
C LEU A 848 4.67 17.93 35.91
N TYR A 849 4.47 19.04 35.19
CA TYR A 849 3.46 19.11 34.12
C TYR A 849 3.72 18.10 33.02
N ARG A 850 4.98 17.92 32.59
CA ARG A 850 5.38 16.90 31.59
C ARG A 850 5.09 15.48 32.06
N VAL A 851 5.48 15.13 33.29
CA VAL A 851 5.20 13.81 33.89
C VAL A 851 3.69 13.59 34.02
N SER A 852 2.95 14.66 34.31
CA SER A 852 1.50 14.59 34.48
C SER A 852 0.74 14.54 33.13
N GLY A 853 1.36 15.02 32.06
CA GLY A 853 0.76 15.14 30.74
C GLY A 853 -0.28 16.27 30.62
N ASP A 854 -0.26 17.26 31.52
CA ASP A 854 -1.11 18.47 31.41
C ASP A 854 -0.49 19.45 30.42
N ARG A 855 -0.77 19.25 29.13
CA ARG A 855 -0.13 19.98 28.03
C ARG A 855 -0.51 21.45 28.00
N PHE A 856 -1.74 21.77 28.39
CA PHE A 856 -2.20 23.15 28.43
C PHE A 856 -1.45 23.97 29.48
N GLU A 857 -1.35 23.46 30.72
CA GLU A 857 -0.65 24.16 31.79
C GLU A 857 0.86 24.19 31.58
N GLU A 858 1.44 23.17 30.94
CA GLU A 858 2.85 23.22 30.48
C GLU A 858 3.09 24.44 29.59
N ALA A 859 2.23 24.66 28.59
CA ALA A 859 2.35 25.78 27.68
C ALA A 859 2.12 27.14 28.36
N ALA A 860 1.13 27.23 29.26
CA ALA A 860 0.87 28.46 30.02
C ALA A 860 2.04 28.83 30.95
N THR A 861 2.66 27.83 31.59
CA THR A 861 3.85 28.01 32.43
C THR A 861 5.05 28.46 31.59
N LEU A 862 5.27 27.85 30.41
CA LEU A 862 6.32 28.26 29.47
C LEU A 862 6.13 29.69 28.97
N GLU A 863 4.88 30.11 28.75
CA GLU A 863 4.57 31.49 28.37
C GLU A 863 4.97 32.48 29.46
N ARG A 864 4.57 32.23 30.72
CA ARG A 864 4.92 33.08 31.86
C ARG A 864 6.42 33.07 32.17
N LEU A 865 7.09 31.93 31.96
CA LEU A 865 8.55 31.84 32.05
C LEU A 865 9.22 32.70 30.98
N GLY A 866 8.70 32.71 29.75
CA GLY A 866 9.19 33.58 28.69
C GLY A 866 9.01 35.06 29.00
N ASP A 867 7.85 35.43 29.55
CA ASP A 867 7.57 36.80 30.00
C ASP A 867 8.56 37.23 31.11
N THR A 868 8.91 36.31 32.01
CA THR A 868 9.90 36.55 33.06
C THR A 868 11.32 36.71 32.50
N HIS A 869 11.71 35.88 31.52
CA HIS A 869 13.00 36.02 30.83
C HIS A 869 13.09 37.32 30.02
N GLU A 870 12.00 37.79 29.44
CA GLU A 870 11.93 39.09 28.76
C GLU A 870 12.21 40.24 29.74
N VAL A 871 11.58 40.24 30.92
CA VAL A 871 11.80 41.26 31.97
C VAL A 871 13.24 41.20 32.51
N LEU A 872 13.83 40.00 32.62
CA LEU A 872 15.24 39.81 32.97
C LEU A 872 16.22 40.29 31.88
N GLY A 873 15.75 40.51 30.65
CA GLY A 873 16.56 40.87 29.49
C GLY A 873 17.21 39.67 28.76
N ASP A 874 16.91 38.44 29.15
CA ASP A 874 17.38 37.22 28.48
C ASP A 874 16.48 36.87 27.28
N ARG A 875 16.66 37.62 26.19
CA ARG A 875 15.82 37.50 24.98
C ARG A 875 15.90 36.13 24.30
N ALA A 876 17.05 35.47 24.37
CA ALA A 876 17.23 34.17 23.73
C ALA A 876 16.38 33.11 24.43
N GLU A 877 16.41 33.10 25.76
CA GLU A 877 15.58 32.21 26.57
C GLU A 877 14.09 32.54 26.44
N ALA A 878 13.70 33.83 26.47
CA ALA A 878 12.31 34.25 26.30
C ALA A 878 11.70 33.72 24.98
N ARG A 879 12.42 33.91 23.87
CA ARG A 879 12.00 33.39 22.55
C ARG A 879 11.91 31.87 22.53
N ARG A 880 12.87 31.17 23.15
CA ARG A 880 12.86 29.70 23.20
C ARG A 880 11.63 29.19 23.94
N THR A 881 11.36 29.72 25.14
CA THR A 881 10.22 29.25 25.94
C THR A 881 8.87 29.62 25.32
N TRP A 882 8.74 30.77 24.67
CA TRP A 882 7.52 31.09 23.90
C TRP A 882 7.35 30.20 22.67
N ALA A 883 8.43 29.83 21.98
CA ALA A 883 8.36 28.89 20.86
C ALA A 883 7.93 27.49 21.31
N ASP A 884 8.46 27.01 22.43
CA ASP A 884 8.04 25.75 23.04
C ASP A 884 6.54 25.81 23.44
N ALA A 885 6.10 26.91 24.06
CA ALA A 885 4.69 27.11 24.39
C ALA A 885 3.79 27.11 23.15
N LEU A 886 4.20 27.82 22.10
CA LEU A 886 3.46 27.90 20.83
C LEU A 886 3.29 26.51 20.19
N ALA A 887 4.36 25.72 20.11
CA ALA A 887 4.32 24.38 19.54
C ALA A 887 3.30 23.48 20.27
N ILE A 888 3.21 23.60 21.60
CA ILE A 888 2.23 22.85 22.39
C ILE A 888 0.81 23.37 22.16
N LEU A 889 0.61 24.68 22.12
CA LEU A 889 -0.72 25.29 21.89
C LEU A 889 -1.26 24.97 20.49
N GLU A 890 -0.39 24.90 19.48
CA GLU A 890 -0.73 24.49 18.12
C GLU A 890 -1.12 23.00 18.08
N ASP A 891 -0.34 22.13 18.74
CA ASP A 891 -0.61 20.68 18.87
C ASP A 891 -1.99 20.40 19.49
N ILE A 892 -2.41 21.17 20.50
CA ILE A 892 -3.72 21.00 21.15
C ILE A 892 -4.83 21.91 20.57
N GLY A 893 -4.54 22.72 19.56
CA GLY A 893 -5.52 23.61 18.91
C GLY A 893 -6.10 24.72 19.81
N HIS A 894 -5.29 25.30 20.70
CA HIS A 894 -5.75 26.30 21.67
C HIS A 894 -5.89 27.72 21.08
N SER A 895 -6.84 28.52 21.55
CA SER A 895 -7.04 29.91 21.10
C SER A 895 -5.90 30.88 21.51
N ALA A 896 -5.03 30.47 22.42
CA ALA A 896 -3.88 31.28 22.88
C ALA A 896 -2.72 31.31 21.87
N VAL A 897 -2.78 30.51 20.79
CA VAL A 897 -1.77 30.47 19.71
C VAL A 897 -1.45 31.87 19.20
N GLU A 898 -2.47 32.68 18.89
CA GLU A 898 -2.27 34.02 18.33
C GLU A 898 -1.60 34.98 19.30
N ARG A 899 -1.89 34.85 20.61
CA ARG A 899 -1.23 35.66 21.65
C ARG A 899 0.26 35.37 21.71
N VAL A 900 0.64 34.09 21.73
CA VAL A 900 2.06 33.68 21.81
C VAL A 900 2.80 33.98 20.50
N ARG A 901 2.17 33.82 19.33
CA ARG A 901 2.71 34.28 18.03
C ARG A 901 3.00 35.78 18.05
N GLY A 902 2.09 36.59 18.61
CA GLY A 902 2.29 38.03 18.77
C GLY A 902 3.54 38.36 19.58
N LYS A 903 3.77 37.66 20.70
CA LYS A 903 4.98 37.83 21.52
C LYS A 903 6.26 37.47 20.75
N LEU A 904 6.28 36.34 20.05
CA LEU A 904 7.43 35.92 19.23
C LEU A 904 7.73 36.87 18.07
N ALA A 905 6.70 37.50 17.49
CA ALA A 905 6.85 38.47 16.41
C ALA A 905 7.31 39.85 16.92
N ALA A 906 6.88 40.24 18.13
CA ALA A 906 7.28 41.49 18.77
C ALA A 906 8.70 41.43 19.38
N ALA A 907 9.17 40.23 19.71
CA ALA A 907 10.54 40.01 20.16
C ALA A 907 11.53 40.32 19.02
N PRO A 908 12.53 41.21 19.23
CA PRO A 908 13.53 41.54 18.24
C PRO A 908 14.52 40.41 17.94
#